data_AF-A0A349H4Z9-F1
#
_entry.id   AF-A0A349H4Z9-F1
#
_cell.length_a   1.000
_cell.length_b   1.000
_cell.length_c   1.000
_cell.angle_alpha   90.00
_cell.angle_beta   90.00
_cell.angle_gamma   90.00
#
_symmetry.space_group_name_H-M   'P 1'
#
loop_
_entity.id
_entity.type
_entity.pdbx_description
1 polymer ?
#
loop_
_entity_poly.entity_id
_entity_poly.type
_entity_poly.pdbx_seq_one_letter_code
_entity_poly.pdbx_strand_id
1 'polypeptide(L)'
;MEKKIFYRRIRMAIGSGIIAVALQSPLSASELHVSPAGNDANPGTVENPLATLGAAQQLARATAGKAPVTVWLHKGVYYLPETVRFTVEDAGCTYVAAAGETVVLSGGAKLDLTWEPFRDGILQAKTPTGLAIDQLFVNGRRQIMARYPNDDPGVLPYGGFAADAISRERAARWADPTGGFLHAMHKGRWGGFHYRITGKDATGDVVVEGGWQNNRPSPMHAAHRFVENIVEELDAPGEWFHNPGTDTLYFYPPVGGDWDGSVEVVRLRHLVEFTGTKQVTLRGLIFRHAARTFMDTQEPLLRSDWTIYRGGAVLFNSSEDCLVADCEFDQLGGNAIFVNHYNRRITISGCDINNTGGSAVAFVGDPGAVRNPLFQYGHAIKYSELDKDAGPKTENYPKDCLVDDCLIRGVGTIEKQAAGVQISMSMGITVRHCSIYGASRAGINIGDGCWGGNVIEFCDVFDTVRETGDHGSFNSWGRDRFWKLGGAPAAELPSLALLDVVKPNIIRNSRWRCDHGWDVDLDDGSSNYEIYNNLFLHGGLKLREGFHRKVWNNIAINNSLHPHVWYENGGDEVTRNLWMGSYRPAIMPAGTWGKLVDRNLFTTTESDRLQFAVHGCDTNSLVGDPLFVNAAKGDFRVKDGSPALTLGFVNFPMDQFGVRSPRLRAKARTPLIPTINIGGGQSTAAAAGTPWRGAVLRELQEGEFSAIGVPADARGVLVVDVSKRTPAFNDGVRVADFIQGVNGREVFSVQGFLDELVKDASGNSVRLSVIRDQQTIEYNVQTLPAVPARRE
;
A
#
# COMPACT_ATOMS: atom_id res chain seq x y z
N MET A 1 -65.79 27.26 2.96
CA MET A 1 -65.32 26.95 4.33
C MET A 1 -63.87 27.38 4.42
N GLU A 2 -63.61 28.67 4.55
CA GLU A 2 -63.42 29.39 5.82
C GLU A 2 -62.18 28.95 6.60
N LYS A 3 -61.16 29.82 6.60
CA LYS A 3 -60.62 30.42 7.83
C LYS A 3 -59.93 31.75 7.50
N LYS A 4 -60.51 32.83 8.02
CA LYS A 4 -60.00 34.22 8.07
C LYS A 4 -59.12 34.41 9.31
N ILE A 5 -58.56 35.63 9.41
CA ILE A 5 -58.06 36.38 10.61
C ILE A 5 -56.52 36.31 10.72
N PHE A 6 -55.71 37.38 10.68
CA PHE A 6 -55.89 38.79 11.09
C PHE A 6 -54.90 39.71 10.36
N TYR A 7 -55.33 40.93 9.98
CA TYR A 7 -54.46 42.05 9.61
C TYR A 7 -54.50 43.09 10.76
N ARG A 8 -53.33 43.56 11.22
CA ARG A 8 -53.24 44.76 12.07
C ARG A 8 -52.34 45.78 11.39
N ARG A 9 -52.93 46.95 11.13
CA ARG A 9 -52.32 48.15 10.55
C ARG A 9 -51.35 48.80 11.55
N ILE A 10 -50.18 49.23 11.07
CA ILE A 10 -49.48 50.41 11.60
C ILE A 10 -49.19 51.34 10.42
N ARG A 11 -49.54 52.61 10.61
CA ARG A 11 -49.37 53.73 9.67
C ARG A 11 -47.97 54.33 9.79
N MET A 12 -47.59 55.04 8.73
CA MET A 12 -46.67 56.19 8.66
C MET A 12 -45.16 55.89 8.52
N ALA A 13 -44.61 56.13 7.33
CA ALA A 13 -43.94 57.40 7.01
C ALA A 13 -43.56 57.40 5.51
N ILE A 14 -43.99 58.44 4.79
CA ILE A 14 -43.54 58.73 3.42
C ILE A 14 -42.16 59.36 3.55
N GLY A 15 -41.12 58.60 3.20
CA GLY A 15 -39.76 59.10 3.00
C GLY A 15 -39.40 58.92 1.53
N SER A 16 -39.24 60.03 0.81
CA SER A 16 -38.71 60.05 -0.55
C SER A 16 -37.25 59.61 -0.53
N GLY A 17 -37.01 58.30 -0.62
CA GLY A 17 -35.70 57.72 -0.86
C GLY A 17 -35.59 57.31 -2.32
N ILE A 18 -34.73 57.99 -3.07
CA ILE A 18 -34.24 57.52 -4.36
C ILE A 18 -33.60 56.15 -4.10
N ILE A 19 -34.27 55.06 -4.49
CA ILE A 19 -33.67 53.74 -4.55
C ILE A 19 -32.72 53.78 -5.74
N ALA A 20 -31.45 54.09 -5.47
CA ALA A 20 -30.37 53.71 -6.36
C ALA A 20 -30.38 52.17 -6.40
N VAL A 21 -31.01 51.61 -7.43
CA VAL A 21 -30.79 50.21 -7.80
C VAL A 21 -29.31 50.15 -8.17
N ALA A 22 -28.48 49.73 -7.22
CA ALA A 22 -27.13 49.30 -7.51
C ALA A 22 -27.29 48.09 -8.44
N LEU A 23 -27.12 48.33 -9.74
CA LEU A 23 -26.81 47.30 -10.71
C LEU A 23 -25.57 46.58 -10.17
N GLN A 24 -25.78 45.47 -9.46
CA GLN A 24 -24.71 44.50 -9.25
C GLN A 24 -24.41 43.95 -10.64
N SER A 25 -23.34 44.47 -11.25
CA SER A 25 -22.75 43.88 -12.43
C SER A 25 -22.58 42.38 -12.17
N PRO A 26 -23.01 41.48 -13.07
CA PRO A 26 -22.66 40.08 -12.93
C PRO A 26 -21.14 40.03 -12.80
N LEU A 27 -20.65 39.36 -11.75
CA LEU A 27 -19.24 39.08 -11.62
C LEU A 27 -18.83 38.30 -12.86
N SER A 28 -18.20 38.96 -13.83
CA SER A 28 -17.69 38.28 -15.02
C SER A 28 -16.57 37.37 -14.56
N ALA A 29 -16.68 36.08 -14.85
CA ALA A 29 -15.54 35.17 -14.70
C ALA A 29 -14.37 35.71 -15.53
N SER A 30 -13.18 35.71 -14.96
CA SER A 30 -11.96 36.06 -15.70
C SER A 30 -11.42 34.81 -16.38
N GLU A 31 -11.17 34.89 -17.69
CA GLU A 31 -10.63 33.78 -18.48
C GLU A 31 -9.24 34.15 -18.99
N LEU A 32 -8.27 33.28 -18.74
CA LEU A 32 -6.89 33.40 -19.21
C LEU A 32 -6.53 32.22 -20.09
N HIS A 33 -5.90 32.47 -21.22
CA HIS A 33 -5.46 31.46 -22.17
C HIS A 33 -3.95 31.34 -22.17
N VAL A 34 -3.46 30.10 -22.11
CA VAL A 34 -2.03 29.78 -22.08
C VAL A 34 -1.73 28.77 -23.18
N SER A 35 -0.70 29.01 -23.98
CA SER A 35 -0.25 28.11 -25.04
C SER A 35 1.28 28.11 -25.09
N PRO A 36 1.98 26.98 -25.32
CA PRO A 36 3.44 27.00 -25.44
C PRO A 36 3.96 27.87 -26.59
N ALA A 37 3.11 28.22 -27.55
CA ALA A 37 3.41 29.15 -28.65
C ALA A 37 3.05 30.62 -28.34
N GLY A 38 2.52 30.90 -27.15
CA GLY A 38 2.13 32.24 -26.70
C GLY A 38 3.32 33.13 -26.31
N ASN A 39 3.04 34.24 -25.63
CA ASN A 39 4.04 35.16 -25.11
C ASN A 39 3.59 35.72 -23.75
N ASP A 40 4.46 35.70 -22.75
CA ASP A 40 4.13 36.17 -21.38
C ASP A 40 3.94 37.68 -21.27
N ALA A 41 4.27 38.46 -22.31
CA ALA A 41 3.89 39.86 -22.43
C ALA A 41 2.43 40.06 -22.89
N ASN A 42 1.75 39.01 -23.32
CA ASN A 42 0.37 39.09 -23.79
C ASN A 42 -0.63 39.23 -22.63
N PRO A 43 -1.84 39.75 -22.88
CA PRO A 43 -2.88 39.86 -21.86
C PRO A 43 -3.53 38.52 -21.47
N GLY A 44 -3.22 37.41 -22.15
CA GLY A 44 -3.82 36.10 -21.88
C GLY A 44 -5.21 35.92 -22.48
N THR A 45 -5.53 36.58 -23.61
CA THR A 45 -6.78 36.32 -24.35
C THR A 45 -6.61 35.14 -25.31
N VAL A 46 -7.70 34.68 -25.91
CA VAL A 46 -7.67 33.60 -26.94
C VAL A 46 -6.72 33.96 -28.09
N GLU A 47 -6.78 35.21 -28.57
CA GLU A 47 -5.98 35.69 -29.70
C GLU A 47 -4.53 35.98 -29.32
N ASN A 48 -4.29 36.34 -28.06
CA ASN A 48 -2.97 36.65 -27.53
C ASN A 48 -2.76 35.89 -26.21
N PRO A 49 -2.50 34.57 -26.28
CA PRO A 49 -2.34 33.74 -25.10
C PRO A 49 -0.97 33.98 -24.44
N LEU A 50 -0.91 33.75 -23.13
CA LEU A 50 0.34 33.67 -22.36
C LEU A 50 1.14 32.44 -22.79
N ALA A 51 2.47 32.44 -22.55
CA ALA A 51 3.32 31.29 -22.85
C ALA A 51 3.37 30.29 -21.70
N THR A 52 3.43 30.78 -20.45
CA THR A 52 3.76 29.96 -19.27
C THR A 52 2.65 29.94 -18.22
N LEU A 53 2.62 28.84 -17.46
CA LEU A 53 1.73 28.69 -16.31
C LEU A 53 2.06 29.70 -15.20
N GLY A 54 3.34 30.07 -15.03
CA GLY A 54 3.77 31.07 -14.05
C GLY A 54 3.22 32.46 -14.34
N ALA A 55 3.29 32.92 -15.60
CA ALA A 55 2.70 34.19 -15.99
C ALA A 55 1.17 34.21 -15.83
N ALA A 56 0.51 33.10 -16.21
CA ALA A 56 -0.93 32.95 -16.02
C ALA A 56 -1.33 32.97 -14.54
N GLN A 57 -0.56 32.33 -13.67
CA GLN A 57 -0.75 32.37 -12.23
C GLN A 57 -0.65 33.80 -11.69
N GLN A 58 0.40 34.54 -12.07
CA GLN A 58 0.57 35.93 -11.64
C GLN A 58 -0.60 36.81 -12.05
N LEU A 59 -1.11 36.67 -13.27
CA LEU A 59 -2.27 37.42 -13.75
C LEU A 59 -3.57 36.98 -13.05
N ALA A 60 -3.74 35.68 -12.81
CA ALA A 60 -4.89 35.14 -12.08
C ALA A 60 -5.00 35.72 -10.66
N ARG A 61 -3.87 35.86 -9.95
CA ARG A 61 -3.81 36.41 -8.59
C ARG A 61 -4.35 37.83 -8.45
N ALA A 62 -4.35 38.62 -9.52
CA ALA A 62 -4.97 39.95 -9.50
C ALA A 62 -6.49 39.91 -9.26
N THR A 63 -7.13 38.81 -9.67
CA THR A 63 -8.60 38.60 -9.65
C THR A 63 -9.04 37.51 -8.67
N ALA A 64 -8.15 36.57 -8.33
CA ALA A 64 -8.39 35.49 -7.40
C ALA A 64 -8.95 35.98 -6.04
N GLY A 65 -9.85 35.18 -5.46
CA GLY A 65 -10.60 35.55 -4.24
C GLY A 65 -11.62 36.68 -4.41
N LYS A 66 -11.60 37.45 -5.50
CA LYS A 66 -12.59 38.49 -5.82
C LYS A 66 -13.65 37.96 -6.78
N ALA A 67 -13.24 37.22 -7.81
CA ALA A 67 -14.10 36.59 -8.81
C ALA A 67 -13.53 35.22 -9.23
N PRO A 68 -14.34 34.31 -9.79
CA PRO A 68 -13.84 33.07 -10.38
C PRO A 68 -12.86 33.36 -11.51
N VAL A 69 -11.73 32.66 -11.51
CA VAL A 69 -10.71 32.73 -12.57
C VAL A 69 -10.53 31.35 -13.19
N THR A 70 -10.66 31.26 -14.51
CA THR A 70 -10.38 30.04 -15.28
C THR A 70 -9.16 30.27 -16.17
N VAL A 71 -8.17 29.41 -16.04
CA VAL A 71 -6.96 29.37 -16.86
C VAL A 71 -7.06 28.18 -17.81
N TRP A 72 -7.33 28.46 -19.08
CA TRP A 72 -7.40 27.50 -20.16
C TRP A 72 -5.99 27.22 -20.70
N LEU A 73 -5.50 25.99 -20.50
CA LEU A 73 -4.25 25.53 -21.07
C LEU A 73 -4.50 24.85 -22.41
N HIS A 74 -3.80 25.29 -23.44
CA HIS A 74 -3.87 24.73 -24.78
C HIS A 74 -2.81 23.65 -25.02
N LYS A 75 -3.00 22.89 -26.09
CA LYS A 75 -2.24 21.70 -26.46
C LYS A 75 -0.74 21.96 -26.42
N GLY A 76 -0.02 21.05 -25.75
CA GLY A 76 1.42 20.98 -25.80
C GLY A 76 2.06 20.54 -24.48
N VAL A 77 3.39 20.58 -24.46
CA VAL A 77 4.20 20.23 -23.29
C VAL A 77 4.73 21.51 -22.67
N TYR A 78 4.38 21.72 -21.41
CA TYR A 78 4.85 22.81 -20.58
C TYR A 78 5.98 22.28 -19.69
N TYR A 79 7.22 22.46 -20.14
CA TYR A 79 8.39 22.17 -19.32
C TYR A 79 8.52 23.21 -18.22
N LEU A 80 8.26 22.80 -16.98
CA LEU A 80 8.26 23.69 -15.85
C LEU A 80 9.70 24.10 -15.51
N PRO A 81 10.02 25.41 -15.42
CA PRO A 81 11.36 25.84 -15.00
C PRO A 81 11.61 25.49 -13.53
N GLU A 82 10.56 25.51 -12.72
CA GLU A 82 10.53 25.21 -11.29
C GLU A 82 9.14 24.70 -10.88
N THR A 83 9.01 24.22 -9.63
CA THR A 83 7.74 23.77 -9.06
C THR A 83 6.72 24.90 -8.99
N VAL A 84 5.51 24.67 -9.50
CA VAL A 84 4.40 25.64 -9.43
C VAL A 84 3.81 25.62 -8.03
N ARG A 85 3.80 26.77 -7.35
CA ARG A 85 3.32 26.89 -5.96
C ARG A 85 2.03 27.66 -5.90
N PHE A 86 0.92 26.98 -5.63
CA PHE A 86 -0.37 27.61 -5.31
C PHE A 86 -0.42 28.02 -3.84
N THR A 87 -0.61 29.30 -3.57
CA THR A 87 -0.68 29.87 -2.22
C THR A 87 -2.09 30.40 -1.92
N VAL A 88 -2.26 31.05 -0.77
CA VAL A 88 -3.49 31.78 -0.43
C VAL A 88 -3.92 32.79 -1.51
N GLU A 89 -2.99 33.29 -2.33
CA GLU A 89 -3.26 34.25 -3.40
C GLU A 89 -3.99 33.61 -4.60
N ASP A 90 -3.97 32.28 -4.70
CA ASP A 90 -4.54 31.55 -5.83
C ASP A 90 -5.98 31.06 -5.55
N ALA A 91 -6.58 31.48 -4.43
CA ALA A 91 -7.85 30.95 -3.98
C ALA A 91 -8.99 31.12 -5.02
N GLY A 92 -9.68 30.03 -5.32
CA GLY A 92 -10.79 29.99 -6.29
C GLY A 92 -10.38 29.88 -7.76
N CYS A 93 -9.09 29.73 -8.07
CA CYS A 93 -8.61 29.55 -9.44
C CYS A 93 -8.83 28.13 -9.97
N THR A 94 -9.23 28.02 -11.24
CA THR A 94 -9.35 26.76 -11.97
C THR A 94 -8.36 26.72 -13.13
N TYR A 95 -7.50 25.72 -13.19
CA TYR A 95 -6.60 25.45 -14.30
C TYR A 95 -7.07 24.20 -15.03
N VAL A 96 -7.38 24.35 -16.32
CA VAL A 96 -8.09 23.32 -17.08
C VAL A 96 -7.48 23.16 -18.47
N ALA A 97 -7.30 21.92 -18.92
CA ALA A 97 -7.00 21.67 -20.32
C ALA A 97 -8.17 22.11 -21.21
N ALA A 98 -7.87 22.84 -22.28
CA ALA A 98 -8.85 23.19 -23.30
C ALA A 98 -9.51 21.92 -23.88
N ALA A 99 -10.78 22.05 -24.29
CA ALA A 99 -11.62 20.89 -24.61
C ALA A 99 -11.01 20.03 -25.73
N GLY A 100 -10.76 18.75 -25.43
CA GLY A 100 -10.18 17.79 -26.38
C GLY A 100 -8.67 17.95 -26.62
N GLU A 101 -8.01 18.88 -25.93
CA GLU A 101 -6.59 19.15 -26.07
C GLU A 101 -5.75 18.36 -25.06
N THR A 102 -4.58 17.91 -25.48
CA THR A 102 -3.61 17.21 -24.61
C THR A 102 -2.62 18.20 -24.03
N VAL A 103 -2.67 18.39 -22.72
CA VAL A 103 -1.83 19.32 -21.97
C VAL A 103 -0.94 18.56 -21.01
N VAL A 104 0.38 18.63 -21.21
CA VAL A 104 1.36 17.97 -20.34
C VAL A 104 2.09 19.01 -19.50
N LEU A 105 1.98 18.91 -18.19
CA LEU A 105 2.88 19.57 -17.24
C LEU A 105 4.07 18.64 -16.98
N SER A 106 5.25 19.08 -17.36
CA SER A 106 6.48 18.27 -17.34
C SER A 106 7.46 18.86 -16.34
N GLY A 107 7.88 18.07 -15.34
CA GLY A 107 9.00 18.40 -14.45
C GLY A 107 10.38 18.15 -15.10
N GLY A 108 10.40 17.88 -16.40
CA GLY A 108 11.59 17.53 -17.15
C GLY A 108 12.18 18.68 -17.97
N ALA A 109 13.10 18.31 -18.86
CA ALA A 109 13.59 19.13 -19.95
C ALA A 109 13.78 18.27 -21.20
N LYS A 110 13.48 18.85 -22.37
CA LYS A 110 13.84 18.24 -23.65
C LYS A 110 15.32 18.50 -23.92
N LEU A 111 16.02 17.49 -24.43
CA LEU A 111 17.41 17.60 -24.87
C LEU A 111 17.45 17.63 -26.40
N ASP A 112 18.21 18.58 -26.94
CA ASP A 112 18.56 18.63 -28.36
C ASP A 112 19.91 17.95 -28.55
N LEU A 113 19.87 16.66 -28.87
CA LEU A 113 21.05 15.80 -28.94
C LEU A 113 21.45 15.51 -30.39
N THR A 114 22.75 15.44 -30.62
CA THR A 114 23.32 14.85 -31.83
C THR A 114 23.99 13.54 -31.44
N TRP A 115 23.43 12.43 -31.92
CA TRP A 115 23.92 11.09 -31.62
C TRP A 115 25.10 10.72 -32.53
N GLU A 116 26.14 10.16 -31.92
CA GLU A 116 27.30 9.60 -32.59
C GLU A 116 27.46 8.12 -32.21
N PRO A 117 27.93 7.25 -33.12
CA PRO A 117 28.29 5.88 -32.75
C PRO A 117 29.38 5.85 -31.68
N PHE A 118 29.22 4.98 -30.68
CA PHE A 118 30.24 4.74 -29.64
C PHE A 118 30.88 3.35 -29.80
N ARG A 119 30.20 2.27 -29.38
CA ARG A 119 30.64 0.88 -29.53
C ARG A 119 29.46 -0.07 -29.52
N ASP A 120 29.58 -1.25 -30.14
CA ASP A 120 28.63 -2.36 -29.97
C ASP A 120 27.13 -2.00 -30.16
N GLY A 121 26.83 -1.02 -31.01
CA GLY A 121 25.47 -0.51 -31.24
C GLY A 121 25.02 0.61 -30.28
N ILE A 122 25.79 0.90 -29.23
CA ILE A 122 25.58 2.02 -28.31
C ILE A 122 25.94 3.33 -29.01
N LEU A 123 25.10 4.33 -28.79
CA LEU A 123 25.28 5.71 -29.23
C LEU A 123 25.71 6.59 -28.05
N GLN A 124 26.35 7.70 -28.36
CA GLN A 124 26.69 8.75 -27.39
C GLN A 124 26.27 10.14 -27.89
N ALA A 125 25.96 11.05 -26.98
CA ALA A 125 25.69 12.45 -27.28
C ALA A 125 26.17 13.36 -26.15
N LYS A 126 26.58 14.58 -26.49
CA LYS A 126 26.90 15.61 -25.49
C LYS A 126 25.64 16.19 -24.87
N THR A 127 25.63 16.29 -23.54
CA THR A 127 24.55 16.92 -22.78
C THR A 127 24.95 18.33 -22.32
N PRO A 128 24.00 19.18 -21.93
CA PRO A 128 24.32 20.43 -21.23
C PRO A 128 25.21 20.19 -20.01
N THR A 129 26.17 21.10 -19.78
CA THR A 129 27.10 20.99 -18.66
C THR A 129 26.39 21.04 -17.32
N GLY A 130 26.77 20.12 -16.42
CA GLY A 130 26.22 20.04 -15.06
C GLY A 130 24.82 19.42 -14.99
N LEU A 131 24.34 18.82 -16.08
CA LEU A 131 23.11 18.05 -16.08
C LEU A 131 23.26 16.82 -15.16
N ALA A 132 22.39 16.69 -14.16
CA ALA A 132 22.27 15.50 -13.32
C ALA A 132 20.88 14.91 -13.51
N ILE A 133 20.82 13.64 -13.93
CA ILE A 133 19.56 12.97 -14.30
C ILE A 133 19.53 11.57 -13.73
N ASP A 134 18.34 11.12 -13.36
CA ASP A 134 18.10 9.78 -12.82
C ASP A 134 17.08 8.98 -13.64
N GLN A 135 16.54 9.60 -14.69
CA GLN A 135 15.54 9.05 -15.59
C GLN A 135 15.71 9.67 -16.99
N LEU A 136 15.54 8.84 -18.01
CA LEU A 136 15.55 9.21 -19.42
C LEU A 136 14.24 8.74 -20.07
N PHE A 137 13.65 9.59 -20.89
CA PHE A 137 12.47 9.28 -21.69
C PHE A 137 12.80 9.48 -23.17
N VAL A 138 12.37 8.52 -23.99
CA VAL A 138 12.44 8.61 -25.44
C VAL A 138 11.02 8.45 -25.97
N ASN A 139 10.54 9.43 -26.72
CA ASN A 139 9.17 9.47 -27.24
C ASN A 139 8.10 9.22 -26.15
N GLY A 140 8.31 9.81 -24.97
CA GLY A 140 7.41 9.68 -23.81
C GLY A 140 7.46 8.31 -23.09
N ARG A 141 8.39 7.42 -23.44
CA ARG A 141 8.60 6.13 -22.77
C ARG A 141 9.86 6.16 -21.94
N ARG A 142 9.75 5.82 -20.66
CA ARG A 142 10.90 5.69 -19.75
C ARG A 142 11.84 4.59 -20.25
N GLN A 143 13.12 4.91 -20.37
CA GLN A 143 14.19 3.97 -20.72
C GLN A 143 14.83 3.37 -19.46
N ILE A 144 15.48 2.22 -19.61
CA ILE A 144 16.06 1.47 -18.49
C ILE A 144 17.44 2.04 -18.19
N MET A 145 17.71 2.40 -16.93
CA MET A 145 19.07 2.75 -16.55
C MET A 145 19.93 1.47 -16.58
N ALA A 146 21.13 1.56 -17.16
CA ALA A 146 22.08 0.44 -17.29
C ALA A 146 22.17 -0.36 -15.98
N ARG A 147 21.87 -1.66 -16.02
CA ARG A 147 21.67 -2.47 -14.81
C ARG A 147 22.10 -3.92 -14.96
N TYR A 148 22.40 -4.54 -13.82
CA TYR A 148 22.61 -5.99 -13.74
C TYR A 148 21.71 -6.64 -12.66
N PRO A 149 21.02 -7.75 -12.99
CA PRO A 149 20.84 -8.28 -14.34
C PRO A 149 19.97 -7.36 -15.21
N ASN A 150 20.01 -7.60 -16.51
CA ASN A 150 19.22 -6.88 -17.51
C ASN A 150 17.72 -7.07 -17.21
N ASP A 151 16.92 -6.04 -17.52
CA ASP A 151 15.49 -6.05 -17.24
C ASP A 151 14.74 -7.12 -18.05
N ASP A 152 13.98 -7.94 -17.35
CA ASP A 152 12.96 -8.84 -17.84
C ASP A 152 11.66 -8.62 -17.02
N PRO A 153 10.67 -7.89 -17.57
CA PRO A 153 9.40 -7.63 -16.89
C PRO A 153 8.61 -8.88 -16.48
N GLY A 154 8.94 -10.06 -17.02
CA GLY A 154 8.37 -11.35 -16.62
C GLY A 154 8.93 -11.90 -15.31
N VAL A 155 10.05 -11.35 -14.81
CA VAL A 155 10.72 -11.80 -13.59
C VAL A 155 10.43 -10.82 -12.45
N LEU A 156 9.94 -11.35 -11.32
CA LEU A 156 9.66 -10.56 -10.12
C LEU A 156 10.52 -11.05 -8.94
N PRO A 157 11.02 -10.16 -8.07
CA PRO A 157 10.81 -8.70 -8.07
C PRO A 157 11.73 -7.94 -9.06
N TYR A 158 11.47 -6.63 -9.20
CA TYR A 158 12.29 -5.65 -9.90
C TYR A 158 12.56 -5.88 -11.39
N GLY A 159 11.79 -6.74 -12.06
CA GLY A 159 12.08 -7.08 -13.46
C GLY A 159 13.38 -7.87 -13.60
N GLY A 160 13.85 -8.55 -12.56
CA GLY A 160 15.13 -9.26 -12.58
C GLY A 160 15.99 -8.99 -11.35
N PHE A 161 16.66 -10.05 -10.89
CA PHE A 161 17.54 -10.01 -9.73
C PHE A 161 18.62 -11.09 -9.83
N ALA A 162 19.73 -10.89 -9.14
CA ALA A 162 20.83 -11.84 -9.08
C ALA A 162 21.56 -11.80 -7.72
N ALA A 163 21.89 -12.99 -7.19
CA ALA A 163 22.63 -13.10 -5.93
C ALA A 163 24.04 -12.50 -6.01
N ASP A 164 24.65 -12.58 -7.20
CA ASP A 164 26.01 -12.10 -7.49
C ASP A 164 26.07 -10.62 -7.88
N ALA A 165 24.97 -9.86 -7.78
CA ALA A 165 24.86 -8.47 -8.24
C ALA A 165 25.92 -7.51 -7.63
N ILE A 166 26.45 -7.85 -6.46
CA ILE A 166 27.53 -7.12 -5.79
C ILE A 166 28.70 -8.03 -5.40
N SER A 167 28.84 -9.18 -6.05
CA SER A 167 29.97 -10.09 -5.83
C SER A 167 31.29 -9.40 -6.23
N ARG A 168 32.41 -9.84 -5.65
CA ARG A 168 33.74 -9.33 -6.03
C ARG A 168 34.04 -9.62 -7.49
N GLU A 169 33.63 -10.78 -7.98
CA GLU A 169 33.80 -11.20 -9.37
C GLU A 169 33.06 -10.25 -10.33
N ARG A 170 31.83 -9.85 -9.97
CA ARG A 170 31.06 -8.85 -10.72
C ARG A 170 31.72 -7.47 -10.64
N ALA A 171 32.02 -7.00 -9.42
CA ALA A 171 32.55 -5.68 -9.15
C ALA A 171 33.98 -5.45 -9.69
N ALA A 172 34.73 -6.52 -9.93
CA ALA A 172 36.04 -6.48 -10.60
C ALA A 172 35.94 -5.98 -12.05
N ARG A 173 34.77 -6.06 -12.68
CA ARG A 173 34.54 -5.52 -14.03
C ARG A 173 34.35 -4.01 -14.06
N TRP A 174 33.99 -3.40 -12.94
CA TRP A 174 33.67 -1.97 -12.85
C TRP A 174 34.94 -1.15 -12.62
N ALA A 175 35.22 -0.18 -13.48
CA ALA A 175 36.34 0.73 -13.24
C ALA A 175 36.07 1.60 -12.01
N ASP A 176 34.90 2.23 -11.95
CA ASP A 176 34.41 3.03 -10.83
C ASP A 176 32.88 2.91 -10.71
N PRO A 177 32.35 2.22 -9.69
CA PRO A 177 30.91 2.08 -9.49
C PRO A 177 30.28 3.24 -8.69
N THR A 178 31.05 4.29 -8.36
CA THR A 178 30.57 5.40 -7.53
C THR A 178 29.39 6.10 -8.19
N GLY A 179 28.32 6.32 -7.42
CA GLY A 179 27.06 6.86 -7.93
C GLY A 179 26.10 5.80 -8.47
N GLY A 180 26.53 4.54 -8.55
CA GLY A 180 25.68 3.38 -8.74
C GLY A 180 24.63 3.24 -7.65
N PHE A 181 23.54 2.51 -7.93
CA PHE A 181 22.57 2.11 -6.93
C PHE A 181 22.53 0.59 -6.78
N LEU A 182 22.38 0.14 -5.53
CA LEU A 182 22.03 -1.23 -5.19
C LEU A 182 20.61 -1.25 -4.66
N HIS A 183 19.80 -2.13 -5.23
CA HIS A 183 18.44 -2.39 -4.79
C HIS A 183 18.35 -3.83 -4.29
N ALA A 184 17.67 -4.04 -3.17
CA ALA A 184 17.49 -5.37 -2.63
C ALA A 184 16.13 -5.50 -1.92
N MET A 185 15.56 -6.70 -1.93
CA MET A 185 14.41 -6.96 -1.06
C MET A 185 14.84 -7.02 0.41
N HIS A 186 13.90 -6.71 1.30
CA HIS A 186 13.98 -7.10 2.70
C HIS A 186 14.15 -8.64 2.80
N LYS A 187 14.91 -9.17 3.77
CA LYS A 187 15.16 -10.63 3.91
C LYS A 187 13.88 -11.46 3.89
N GLY A 188 12.85 -11.03 4.63
CA GLY A 188 11.51 -11.64 4.64
C GLY A 188 10.59 -11.29 3.46
N ARG A 189 11.08 -10.55 2.45
CA ARG A 189 10.30 -10.00 1.32
C ARG A 189 9.19 -9.01 1.73
N TRP A 190 9.32 -8.41 2.90
CA TRP A 190 8.37 -7.42 3.42
C TRP A 190 8.66 -5.98 2.94
N GLY A 191 9.19 -5.79 1.75
CA GLY A 191 9.53 -4.47 1.21
C GLY A 191 10.91 -4.46 0.59
N GLY A 192 11.42 -3.26 0.33
CA GLY A 192 12.67 -3.05 -0.40
C GLY A 192 13.64 -2.18 0.39
N PHE A 193 14.91 -2.32 0.07
CA PHE A 193 16.01 -1.51 0.53
C PHE A 193 16.77 -0.99 -0.67
N HIS A 194 17.24 0.24 -0.55
CA HIS A 194 17.97 0.92 -1.60
C HIS A 194 19.20 1.59 -1.03
N TYR A 195 20.29 1.49 -1.78
CA TYR A 195 21.60 1.96 -1.36
C TYR A 195 22.29 2.68 -2.52
N ARG A 196 23.06 3.71 -2.18
CA ARG A 196 24.00 4.36 -3.08
C ARG A 196 25.36 3.71 -2.92
N ILE A 197 25.99 3.35 -4.04
CA ILE A 197 27.35 2.81 -4.10
C ILE A 197 28.34 3.97 -4.00
N THR A 198 29.26 3.88 -3.05
CA THR A 198 30.29 4.91 -2.78
C THR A 198 31.68 4.52 -3.28
N GLY A 199 31.82 3.31 -3.82
CA GLY A 199 33.06 2.82 -4.41
C GLY A 199 33.31 1.34 -4.06
N LYS A 200 34.58 0.97 -4.02
CA LYS A 200 35.07 -0.35 -3.60
C LYS A 200 36.09 -0.19 -2.48
N ASP A 201 36.12 -1.15 -1.55
CA ASP A 201 37.16 -1.19 -0.53
C ASP A 201 38.47 -1.83 -1.05
N ALA A 202 39.49 -1.91 -0.19
CA ALA A 202 40.80 -2.46 -0.55
C ALA A 202 40.77 -3.97 -0.91
N THR A 203 39.70 -4.67 -0.57
CA THR A 203 39.49 -6.09 -0.89
C THR A 203 38.65 -6.29 -2.16
N GLY A 204 38.14 -5.20 -2.73
CA GLY A 204 37.30 -5.20 -3.92
C GLY A 204 35.80 -5.35 -3.62
N ASP A 205 35.39 -5.30 -2.35
CA ASP A 205 33.99 -5.33 -1.97
C ASP A 205 33.31 -3.99 -2.25
N VAL A 206 32.06 -4.03 -2.72
CA VAL A 206 31.25 -2.84 -2.99
C VAL A 206 30.87 -2.18 -1.68
N VAL A 207 31.17 -0.88 -1.55
CA VAL A 207 30.80 -0.08 -0.37
C VAL A 207 29.51 0.68 -0.67
N VAL A 208 28.55 0.59 0.24
CA VAL A 208 27.21 1.17 0.07
C VAL A 208 26.74 1.96 1.30
N GLU A 209 25.89 2.96 1.08
CA GLU A 209 25.15 3.68 2.11
C GLU A 209 23.65 3.68 1.77
N GLY A 210 22.77 3.49 2.75
CA GLY A 210 21.36 3.29 2.45
C GLY A 210 20.65 2.36 3.42
N GLY A 211 19.55 1.78 2.95
CA GLY A 211 18.82 0.73 3.66
C GLY A 211 17.81 1.23 4.68
N TRP A 212 17.32 2.46 4.54
CA TRP A 212 16.37 3.09 5.45
C TRP A 212 14.91 3.07 4.94
N GLN A 213 14.65 2.45 3.79
CA GLN A 213 13.34 2.49 3.11
C GLN A 213 12.29 1.52 3.68
N ASN A 214 12.60 0.92 4.82
CA ASN A 214 11.72 0.01 5.54
C ASN A 214 11.87 0.28 7.03
N ASN A 215 10.76 0.54 7.71
CA ASN A 215 10.72 0.85 9.14
C ASN A 215 10.79 -0.41 10.02
N ARG A 216 10.93 -1.59 9.39
CA ARG A 216 11.28 -2.85 10.02
C ARG A 216 12.73 -3.22 9.64
N PRO A 217 13.72 -2.94 10.50
CA PRO A 217 15.12 -3.19 10.20
C PRO A 217 15.39 -4.65 9.84
N SER A 218 16.18 -4.88 8.79
CA SER A 218 16.53 -6.22 8.32
C SER A 218 17.76 -6.17 7.41
N PRO A 219 18.55 -7.25 7.33
CA PRO A 219 19.53 -7.40 6.27
C PRO A 219 18.87 -7.39 4.87
N MET A 220 19.63 -7.00 3.86
CA MET A 220 19.24 -7.21 2.47
C MET A 220 19.10 -8.71 2.15
N HIS A 221 18.13 -9.06 1.32
CA HIS A 221 17.91 -10.43 0.86
C HIS A 221 19.14 -10.98 0.13
N ALA A 222 19.47 -12.27 0.30
CA ALA A 222 20.68 -12.87 -0.27
C ALA A 222 20.68 -12.92 -1.82
N ALA A 223 19.55 -13.27 -2.42
CA ALA A 223 19.41 -13.42 -3.88
C ALA A 223 18.72 -12.26 -4.61
N HIS A 224 17.67 -11.66 -4.05
CA HIS A 224 16.83 -10.67 -4.71
C HIS A 224 17.46 -9.28 -4.66
N ARG A 225 18.52 -9.09 -5.47
CA ARG A 225 19.32 -7.87 -5.58
C ARG A 225 19.50 -7.50 -7.05
N PHE A 226 19.59 -6.22 -7.35
CA PHE A 226 20.10 -5.74 -8.64
C PHE A 226 20.87 -4.43 -8.44
N VAL A 227 21.75 -4.12 -9.38
CA VAL A 227 22.49 -2.86 -9.41
C VAL A 227 22.15 -2.08 -10.67
N GLU A 228 22.20 -0.75 -10.61
CA GLU A 228 22.02 0.12 -11.76
C GLU A 228 22.96 1.33 -11.71
N ASN A 229 23.02 2.09 -12.80
CA ASN A 229 23.84 3.29 -12.97
C ASN A 229 25.36 3.00 -12.99
N ILE A 230 25.76 1.93 -13.70
CA ILE A 230 27.16 1.54 -13.89
C ILE A 230 27.40 1.36 -15.38
N VAL A 231 28.39 2.06 -15.95
CA VAL A 231 28.60 2.08 -17.41
C VAL A 231 28.96 0.73 -18.00
N GLU A 232 29.65 -0.12 -17.24
CA GLU A 232 30.00 -1.48 -17.66
C GLU A 232 28.80 -2.45 -17.62
N GLU A 233 27.67 -2.04 -17.07
CA GLU A 233 26.38 -2.76 -17.15
C GLU A 233 25.47 -2.20 -18.25
N LEU A 234 25.94 -1.28 -19.09
CA LEU A 234 25.22 -0.84 -20.30
C LEU A 234 25.46 -1.88 -21.41
N ASP A 235 24.63 -2.90 -21.48
CA ASP A 235 24.82 -4.03 -22.40
C ASP A 235 23.54 -4.60 -23.06
N ALA A 236 22.37 -4.05 -22.73
CA ALA A 236 21.09 -4.42 -23.35
C ALA A 236 20.40 -3.28 -24.12
N PRO A 237 19.68 -3.59 -25.22
CA PRO A 237 18.87 -2.59 -25.92
C PRO A 237 17.81 -1.96 -25.01
N GLY A 238 17.64 -0.63 -25.12
CA GLY A 238 16.78 0.18 -24.26
C GLY A 238 17.47 0.74 -23.03
N GLU A 239 18.72 0.34 -22.77
CA GLU A 239 19.50 0.85 -21.63
C GLU A 239 20.20 2.18 -21.93
N TRP A 240 20.42 2.98 -20.88
CA TRP A 240 21.18 4.22 -20.95
C TRP A 240 22.07 4.43 -19.73
N PHE A 241 23.11 5.25 -19.90
CA PHE A 241 23.98 5.72 -18.82
C PHE A 241 24.38 7.17 -19.09
N HIS A 242 24.34 8.03 -18.06
CA HIS A 242 24.84 9.40 -18.15
C HIS A 242 26.11 9.56 -17.33
N ASN A 243 27.16 10.06 -17.98
CA ASN A 243 28.42 10.38 -17.32
C ASN A 243 28.46 11.90 -17.03
N PRO A 244 28.21 12.34 -15.79
CA PRO A 244 28.22 13.75 -15.43
C PRO A 244 29.63 14.35 -15.44
N GLY A 245 30.69 13.53 -15.32
CA GLY A 245 32.08 14.01 -15.37
C GLY A 245 32.54 14.40 -16.77
N THR A 246 31.86 13.91 -17.81
CA THR A 246 32.20 14.19 -19.22
C THR A 246 31.05 14.81 -20.01
N ASP A 247 29.94 15.14 -19.34
CA ASP A 247 28.68 15.62 -19.93
C ASP A 247 28.25 14.77 -21.14
N THR A 248 28.26 13.43 -20.99
CA THR A 248 27.98 12.50 -22.09
C THR A 248 26.87 11.53 -21.72
N LEU A 249 25.84 11.46 -22.54
CA LEU A 249 24.78 10.46 -22.46
C LEU A 249 25.09 9.31 -23.42
N TYR A 250 25.08 8.08 -22.90
CA TYR A 250 25.19 6.84 -23.67
C TYR A 250 23.82 6.16 -23.71
N PHE A 251 23.43 5.64 -24.86
CA PHE A 251 22.15 4.98 -25.04
C PHE A 251 22.30 3.81 -26.01
N TYR A 252 21.78 2.64 -25.63
CA TYR A 252 21.69 1.47 -26.49
C TYR A 252 20.28 1.44 -27.11
N PRO A 253 20.12 1.77 -28.40
CA PRO A 253 18.79 1.82 -29.00
C PRO A 253 18.09 0.44 -29.05
N PRO A 254 16.77 0.36 -28.81
CA PRO A 254 16.00 -0.86 -29.00
C PRO A 254 15.94 -1.25 -30.49
N VAL A 255 16.05 -2.56 -30.77
CA VAL A 255 15.97 -3.10 -32.13
C VAL A 255 14.58 -2.85 -32.73
N GLY A 256 14.52 -2.22 -33.91
CA GLY A 256 13.27 -2.00 -34.65
C GLY A 256 12.30 -1.01 -34.01
N GLY A 257 12.75 -0.21 -33.03
CA GLY A 257 11.94 0.80 -32.34
C GLY A 257 12.10 2.22 -32.90
N ASP A 258 11.13 3.08 -32.56
CA ASP A 258 11.19 4.54 -32.73
C ASP A 258 11.97 5.14 -31.54
N TRP A 259 13.28 5.33 -31.74
CA TRP A 259 14.23 5.74 -30.70
C TRP A 259 14.96 7.05 -31.01
N ASP A 260 14.83 7.58 -32.23
CA ASP A 260 15.47 8.81 -32.72
C ASP A 260 14.59 10.06 -32.58
N GLY A 261 13.49 9.96 -31.83
CA GLY A 261 12.57 11.07 -31.58
C GLY A 261 12.94 11.94 -30.36
N SER A 262 11.94 12.34 -29.57
CA SER A 262 12.16 13.29 -28.47
C SER A 262 12.87 12.64 -27.30
N VAL A 263 14.01 13.20 -26.90
CA VAL A 263 14.75 12.80 -25.70
C VAL A 263 14.47 13.78 -24.57
N GLU A 264 13.96 13.28 -23.46
CA GLU A 264 13.56 14.08 -22.31
C GLU A 264 14.18 13.52 -21.02
N VAL A 265 14.55 14.41 -20.12
CA VAL A 265 15.15 14.07 -18.83
C VAL A 265 14.36 14.70 -17.69
N VAL A 266 14.52 14.18 -16.48
CA VAL A 266 13.77 14.60 -15.30
C VAL A 266 14.59 15.52 -14.40
N ARG A 267 13.97 16.59 -13.87
CA ARG A 267 14.64 17.58 -13.00
C ARG A 267 13.90 17.82 -11.68
N LEU A 268 12.57 17.90 -11.71
CA LEU A 268 11.78 18.26 -10.54
C LEU A 268 11.27 17.03 -9.80
N ARG A 269 11.30 17.05 -8.47
CA ARG A 269 10.57 16.07 -7.63
C ARG A 269 9.08 16.39 -7.58
N HIS A 270 8.75 17.66 -7.41
CA HIS A 270 7.37 18.17 -7.34
C HIS A 270 7.09 19.06 -8.55
N LEU A 271 5.97 18.81 -9.22
CA LEU A 271 5.50 19.67 -10.32
C LEU A 271 4.61 20.77 -9.76
N VAL A 272 3.73 20.42 -8.82
CA VAL A 272 2.77 21.34 -8.21
C VAL A 272 2.73 21.18 -6.69
N GLU A 273 2.76 22.30 -5.98
CA GLU A 273 2.57 22.36 -4.53
C GLU A 273 1.42 23.30 -4.18
N PHE A 274 0.50 22.84 -3.34
CA PHE A 274 -0.56 23.65 -2.73
C PHE A 274 -0.13 23.96 -1.30
N THR A 275 -0.02 25.24 -0.96
CA THR A 275 0.47 25.71 0.35
C THR A 275 -0.50 26.72 0.95
N GLY A 276 -1.29 26.29 1.93
CA GLY A 276 -2.22 27.19 2.61
C GLY A 276 -3.43 27.62 1.76
N THR A 277 -3.63 27.02 0.58
CA THR A 277 -4.60 27.52 -0.40
C THR A 277 -5.98 26.88 -0.26
N LYS A 278 -6.98 27.48 -0.92
CA LYS A 278 -8.36 27.00 -0.90
C LYS A 278 -9.01 27.03 -2.28
N GLN A 279 -9.84 26.04 -2.59
CA GLN A 279 -10.70 26.06 -3.78
C GLN A 279 -9.93 26.18 -5.10
N VAL A 280 -8.72 25.63 -5.17
CA VAL A 280 -7.96 25.53 -6.42
C VAL A 280 -8.29 24.22 -7.11
N THR A 281 -8.60 24.29 -8.41
CA THR A 281 -8.91 23.12 -9.24
C THR A 281 -7.88 22.93 -10.34
N LEU A 282 -7.39 21.70 -10.50
CA LEU A 282 -6.63 21.23 -11.67
C LEU A 282 -7.47 20.20 -12.41
N ARG A 283 -7.70 20.40 -13.71
CA ARG A 283 -8.55 19.49 -14.48
C ARG A 283 -8.01 19.12 -15.86
N GLY A 284 -8.06 17.83 -16.19
CA GLY A 284 -7.75 17.33 -17.54
C GLY A 284 -6.28 17.42 -17.93
N LEU A 285 -5.38 17.59 -16.95
CA LEU A 285 -3.94 17.77 -17.18
C LEU A 285 -3.22 16.42 -17.11
N ILE A 286 -2.09 16.31 -17.82
CA ILE A 286 -1.17 15.18 -17.71
C ILE A 286 0.06 15.65 -16.93
N PHE A 287 0.41 14.94 -15.85
CA PHE A 287 1.63 15.15 -15.07
C PHE A 287 2.68 14.10 -15.47
N ARG A 288 3.86 14.56 -15.89
CA ARG A 288 5.00 13.72 -16.30
C ARG A 288 6.32 14.21 -15.72
N HIS A 289 7.31 13.32 -15.70
CA HIS A 289 8.71 13.67 -15.40
C HIS A 289 8.89 14.24 -13.98
N ALA A 290 8.44 13.49 -12.97
CA ALA A 290 8.85 13.69 -11.58
C ALA A 290 10.01 12.76 -11.21
N ALA A 291 11.02 13.28 -10.51
CA ALA A 291 12.25 12.57 -10.14
C ALA A 291 11.97 11.38 -9.21
N ARG A 292 12.90 10.42 -9.15
CA ARG A 292 12.78 9.29 -8.22
C ARG A 292 13.08 9.76 -6.80
N THR A 293 12.37 9.16 -5.84
CA THR A 293 12.40 9.58 -4.43
C THR A 293 12.87 8.49 -3.48
N PHE A 294 13.19 7.30 -3.98
CA PHE A 294 13.47 6.12 -3.14
C PHE A 294 14.63 6.32 -2.16
N MET A 295 15.66 7.11 -2.50
CA MET A 295 16.74 7.41 -1.54
C MET A 295 16.33 8.43 -0.47
N ASP A 296 15.27 9.22 -0.70
CA ASP A 296 14.72 10.18 0.26
C ASP A 296 13.63 9.56 1.16
N THR A 297 13.27 8.28 0.97
CA THR A 297 12.24 7.60 1.77
C THR A 297 12.74 7.18 3.17
N GLN A 298 12.95 8.16 4.03
CA GLN A 298 13.57 7.97 5.36
C GLN A 298 12.59 8.10 6.52
N GLU A 299 11.44 8.77 6.32
CA GLU A 299 10.57 9.11 7.43
C GLU A 299 9.65 7.95 7.79
N PRO A 300 9.70 7.42 9.03
CA PRO A 300 8.86 6.30 9.45
C PRO A 300 7.41 6.71 9.68
N LEU A 301 6.47 5.87 9.22
CA LEU A 301 5.05 6.01 9.51
C LEU A 301 4.69 5.22 10.78
N LEU A 302 4.85 5.87 11.94
CA LEU A 302 4.63 5.27 13.27
C LEU A 302 5.26 3.85 13.36
N ARG A 303 4.50 2.85 13.80
CA ARG A 303 4.92 1.44 13.86
C ARG A 303 4.43 0.59 12.69
N SER A 304 3.98 1.20 11.60
CA SER A 304 3.87 0.48 10.32
C SER A 304 5.27 0.09 9.83
N ASP A 305 5.34 -0.83 8.86
CA ASP A 305 6.64 -1.16 8.25
C ASP A 305 7.12 -0.08 7.26
N TRP A 306 6.33 0.99 7.03
CA TRP A 306 6.59 2.03 6.03
C TRP A 306 7.57 3.08 6.51
N THR A 307 8.51 3.41 5.63
CA THR A 307 9.04 4.76 5.54
C THR A 307 8.54 5.43 4.28
N ILE A 308 8.54 6.76 4.27
CA ILE A 308 8.07 7.57 3.15
C ILE A 308 9.05 8.67 2.80
N TYR A 309 8.95 9.10 1.55
CA TYR A 309 9.30 10.46 1.16
C TYR A 309 8.04 11.31 1.32
N ARG A 310 8.09 12.34 2.16
CA ARG A 310 6.97 13.25 2.43
C ARG A 310 6.80 14.26 1.30
N GLY A 311 6.41 13.76 0.13
CA GLY A 311 6.27 14.53 -1.09
C GLY A 311 5.77 13.69 -2.26
N GLY A 312 5.46 14.35 -3.38
CA GLY A 312 4.95 13.73 -4.60
C GLY A 312 4.88 14.73 -5.74
N ALA A 313 4.59 14.27 -6.96
CA ALA A 313 4.48 15.18 -8.11
C ALA A 313 3.45 16.30 -7.89
N VAL A 314 2.36 15.98 -7.20
CA VAL A 314 1.43 16.96 -6.63
C VAL A 314 1.41 16.84 -5.11
N LEU A 315 1.75 17.91 -4.41
CA LEU A 315 1.79 17.95 -2.95
C LEU A 315 0.77 18.96 -2.40
N PHE A 316 -0.07 18.51 -1.45
CA PHE A 316 -0.97 19.37 -0.69
C PHE A 316 -0.45 19.58 0.72
N ASN A 317 -0.31 20.83 1.13
CA ASN A 317 0.08 21.21 2.47
C ASN A 317 -0.81 22.36 2.97
N SER A 318 -1.45 22.17 4.12
CA SER A 318 -2.32 23.17 4.75
C SER A 318 -3.47 23.68 3.86
N SER A 319 -4.02 22.84 2.99
CA SER A 319 -4.99 23.27 1.95
C SER A 319 -6.40 22.72 2.17
N GLU A 320 -7.39 23.42 1.62
CA GLU A 320 -8.81 23.02 1.77
C GLU A 320 -9.60 23.12 0.46
N ASP A 321 -10.58 22.24 0.29
CA ASP A 321 -11.55 22.31 -0.82
C ASP A 321 -10.91 22.33 -2.23
N CYS A 322 -9.71 21.76 -2.36
CA CYS A 322 -9.00 21.70 -3.64
C CYS A 322 -9.33 20.41 -4.40
N LEU A 323 -9.30 20.48 -5.72
CA LEU A 323 -9.71 19.40 -6.61
C LEU A 323 -8.64 19.09 -7.66
N VAL A 324 -8.27 17.82 -7.78
CA VAL A 324 -7.57 17.27 -8.95
C VAL A 324 -8.53 16.35 -9.67
N ALA A 325 -8.97 16.73 -10.87
CA ALA A 325 -10.04 16.05 -11.59
C ALA A 325 -9.63 15.64 -13.01
N ASP A 326 -9.98 14.43 -13.43
CA ASP A 326 -9.82 13.97 -14.81
C ASP A 326 -8.37 14.04 -15.33
N CYS A 327 -7.39 14.05 -14.43
CA CYS A 327 -5.97 14.16 -14.76
C CYS A 327 -5.34 12.79 -15.04
N GLU A 328 -4.20 12.79 -15.73
CA GLU A 328 -3.34 11.63 -15.90
C GLU A 328 -2.01 11.84 -15.17
N PHE A 329 -1.53 10.82 -14.47
CA PHE A 329 -0.22 10.80 -13.84
C PHE A 329 0.56 9.66 -14.48
N ASP A 330 1.59 9.98 -15.24
CA ASP A 330 2.24 9.05 -16.15
C ASP A 330 3.73 8.86 -15.80
N GLN A 331 4.08 7.64 -15.38
CA GLN A 331 5.45 7.17 -15.19
C GLN A 331 6.30 8.02 -14.21
N LEU A 332 5.68 8.53 -13.15
CA LEU A 332 6.35 9.38 -12.16
C LEU A 332 7.33 8.58 -11.29
N GLY A 333 8.50 9.15 -10.97
CA GLY A 333 9.58 8.45 -10.28
C GLY A 333 9.34 8.16 -8.79
N GLY A 334 8.36 8.84 -8.16
CA GLY A 334 8.03 8.73 -6.74
C GLY A 334 6.52 8.63 -6.51
N ASN A 335 6.03 9.25 -5.43
CA ASN A 335 4.59 9.36 -5.20
C ASN A 335 3.93 10.27 -6.25
N ALA A 336 2.72 9.93 -6.71
CA ALA A 336 1.97 10.81 -7.62
C ALA A 336 1.32 11.99 -6.88
N ILE A 337 0.50 11.71 -5.87
CA ILE A 337 -0.17 12.73 -5.06
C ILE A 337 0.11 12.50 -3.58
N PHE A 338 0.55 13.53 -2.87
CA PHE A 338 0.82 13.49 -1.43
C PHE A 338 0.00 14.56 -0.71
N VAL A 339 -0.77 14.17 0.31
CA VAL A 339 -1.61 15.06 1.13
C VAL A 339 -1.01 15.09 2.53
N ASN A 340 -0.29 16.17 2.80
CA ASN A 340 0.62 16.32 3.93
C ASN A 340 0.01 17.10 5.10
N HIS A 341 0.12 16.58 6.31
CA HIS A 341 -0.28 17.28 7.53
C HIS A 341 -1.73 17.79 7.44
N TYR A 342 -2.04 18.98 7.98
CA TYR A 342 -3.38 19.57 7.86
C TYR A 342 -3.83 19.67 6.39
N ASN A 343 -4.93 19.00 6.04
CA ASN A 343 -5.70 19.26 4.83
C ASN A 343 -7.17 18.90 5.07
N ARG A 344 -8.11 19.59 4.41
CA ARG A 344 -9.56 19.29 4.52
C ARG A 344 -10.21 19.21 3.15
N ARG A 345 -11.02 18.17 2.92
CA ARG A 345 -11.87 18.08 1.72
C ARG A 345 -11.08 18.19 0.40
N ILE A 346 -9.86 17.65 0.40
CA ILE A 346 -9.09 17.46 -0.84
C ILE A 346 -9.75 16.34 -1.62
N THR A 347 -10.07 16.60 -2.88
CA THR A 347 -10.74 15.65 -3.77
C THR A 347 -9.83 15.30 -4.93
N ILE A 348 -9.64 14.01 -5.15
CA ILE A 348 -8.94 13.43 -6.29
C ILE A 348 -9.97 12.58 -7.02
N SER A 349 -10.35 12.95 -8.24
CA SER A 349 -11.49 12.33 -8.91
C SER A 349 -11.26 12.09 -10.40
N GLY A 350 -11.66 10.94 -10.91
CA GLY A 350 -11.58 10.66 -12.35
C GLY A 350 -10.15 10.50 -12.88
N CYS A 351 -9.13 10.33 -12.02
CA CYS A 351 -7.73 10.32 -12.46
C CYS A 351 -7.29 8.95 -13.02
N ASP A 352 -6.40 8.94 -14.02
CA ASP A 352 -5.64 7.77 -14.48
C ASP A 352 -4.21 7.87 -13.95
N ILE A 353 -3.90 7.14 -12.88
CA ILE A 353 -2.58 7.14 -12.24
C ILE A 353 -1.87 5.86 -12.62
N ASN A 354 -0.75 5.97 -13.34
CA ASN A 354 -0.07 4.80 -13.84
C ASN A 354 1.47 4.84 -13.73
N ASN A 355 2.04 3.68 -13.37
CA ASN A 355 3.48 3.42 -13.34
C ASN A 355 4.27 4.33 -12.37
N THR A 356 3.77 4.49 -11.15
CA THR A 356 4.43 5.31 -10.10
C THR A 356 5.57 4.55 -9.44
N GLY A 357 6.70 5.23 -9.24
CA GLY A 357 7.85 4.68 -8.52
C GLY A 357 7.55 4.39 -7.06
N GLY A 358 6.72 5.24 -6.42
CA GLY A 358 6.18 5.09 -5.07
C GLY A 358 4.67 4.86 -5.06
N SER A 359 3.99 5.40 -4.04
CA SER A 359 2.54 5.29 -3.87
C SER A 359 1.77 6.21 -4.83
N ALA A 360 0.56 5.81 -5.24
CA ALA A 360 -0.23 6.67 -6.12
C ALA A 360 -0.86 7.86 -5.36
N VAL A 361 -1.54 7.61 -4.25
CA VAL A 361 -2.06 8.67 -3.37
C VAL A 361 -1.68 8.37 -1.92
N ALA A 362 -1.06 9.32 -1.23
CA ALA A 362 -0.69 9.19 0.18
C ALA A 362 -1.32 10.30 1.03
N PHE A 363 -2.04 9.92 2.09
CA PHE A 363 -2.54 10.82 3.14
C PHE A 363 -1.75 10.58 4.41
N VAL A 364 -0.97 11.57 4.84
CA VAL A 364 -0.05 11.40 5.96
C VAL A 364 -0.09 12.61 6.88
N GLY A 365 -0.54 12.39 8.12
CA GLY A 365 -0.53 13.40 9.17
C GLY A 365 0.84 13.68 9.78
N ASP A 366 0.82 14.60 10.74
CA ASP A 366 1.96 14.94 11.59
C ASP A 366 2.03 13.96 12.77
N PRO A 367 3.17 13.28 13.01
CA PRO A 367 3.35 12.47 14.21
C PRO A 367 3.16 13.25 15.52
N GLY A 368 3.38 14.57 15.52
CA GLY A 368 3.09 15.46 16.66
C GLY A 368 1.59 15.60 16.98
N ALA A 369 0.70 15.21 16.06
CA ALA A 369 -0.74 15.11 16.31
C ALA A 369 -1.11 13.79 17.03
N VAL A 370 -0.21 12.81 17.10
CA VAL A 370 -0.44 11.50 17.73
C VAL A 370 -0.08 11.55 19.22
N ARG A 371 -0.88 10.87 20.05
CA ARG A 371 -0.61 10.72 21.49
C ARG A 371 0.27 9.50 21.71
N ASN A 372 1.37 9.67 22.44
CA ASN A 372 2.42 8.66 22.60
C ASN A 372 2.87 8.02 21.26
N PRO A 373 3.31 8.81 20.26
CA PRO A 373 3.77 8.25 19.00
C PRO A 373 4.93 7.29 19.26
N LEU A 374 4.81 6.08 18.71
CA LEU A 374 5.88 5.09 18.71
C LEU A 374 6.31 4.83 17.28
N PHE A 375 7.59 4.55 17.10
CA PHE A 375 8.20 4.24 15.82
C PHE A 375 8.92 2.91 15.90
N GLN A 376 9.00 2.14 14.81
CA GLN A 376 9.57 0.79 14.78
C GLN A 376 8.82 -0.27 15.60
N TYR A 377 8.89 -1.51 15.12
CA TYR A 377 8.17 -2.66 15.68
C TYR A 377 8.50 -2.96 17.16
N GLY A 378 9.75 -2.79 17.57
CA GLY A 378 10.23 -3.19 18.90
C GLY A 378 9.95 -2.19 20.03
N HIS A 379 9.50 -0.98 19.72
CA HIS A 379 9.25 0.04 20.74
C HIS A 379 7.88 -0.15 21.39
N ALA A 380 7.82 0.06 22.71
CA ALA A 380 6.60 -0.05 23.51
C ALA A 380 6.58 1.04 24.59
N ILE A 381 5.39 1.42 25.02
CA ILE A 381 5.14 2.31 26.17
C ILE A 381 4.72 1.47 27.38
N LYS A 382 4.94 1.98 28.60
CA LYS A 382 4.42 1.35 29.82
C LYS A 382 2.99 1.81 30.10
N TYR A 383 2.17 0.93 30.66
CA TYR A 383 0.79 1.26 31.04
C TYR A 383 0.68 2.49 31.98
N SER A 384 1.64 2.69 32.88
CA SER A 384 1.68 3.84 33.80
C SER A 384 1.98 5.19 33.13
N GLU A 385 2.53 5.18 31.91
CA GLU A 385 2.96 6.37 31.16
C GLU A 385 1.99 6.70 30.02
N LEU A 386 0.91 5.91 29.88
CA LEU A 386 -0.06 6.03 28.79
C LEU A 386 -0.90 7.31 28.93
N ASP A 387 -0.95 8.11 27.86
CA ASP A 387 -1.97 9.15 27.69
C ASP A 387 -3.31 8.46 27.39
N LYS A 388 -4.31 8.71 28.24
CA LYS A 388 -5.64 8.09 28.16
C LYS A 388 -6.68 8.96 27.46
N ASP A 389 -6.31 10.12 26.92
CA ASP A 389 -7.22 10.93 26.10
C ASP A 389 -7.45 10.25 24.73
N ALA A 390 -8.70 10.22 24.28
CA ALA A 390 -9.04 9.69 22.97
C ALA A 390 -8.75 10.70 21.84
N GLY A 391 -8.34 10.19 20.69
CA GLY A 391 -8.18 10.97 19.47
C GLY A 391 -6.86 11.75 19.38
N PRO A 392 -6.77 12.65 18.38
CA PRO A 392 -5.55 13.41 18.12
C PRO A 392 -5.27 14.46 19.20
N LYS A 393 -4.00 14.87 19.32
CA LYS A 393 -3.53 15.98 20.14
C LYS A 393 -3.73 17.35 19.48
N THR A 394 -3.65 17.39 18.15
CA THR A 394 -3.80 18.62 17.34
C THR A 394 -4.59 18.29 16.08
N GLU A 395 -5.05 19.30 15.33
CA GLU A 395 -5.77 19.09 14.07
C GLU A 395 -4.86 18.89 12.84
N ASN A 396 -3.54 18.72 13.04
CA ASN A 396 -2.53 18.74 11.98
C ASN A 396 -2.41 17.40 11.20
N TYR A 397 -3.51 16.99 10.57
CA TYR A 397 -3.62 15.74 9.82
C TYR A 397 -4.62 15.87 8.66
N PRO A 398 -4.55 15.02 7.61
CA PRO A 398 -5.55 15.00 6.55
C PRO A 398 -6.89 14.50 7.06
N LYS A 399 -7.97 15.21 6.72
CA LYS A 399 -9.31 14.83 7.15
C LYS A 399 -10.38 15.11 6.11
N ASP A 400 -11.39 14.23 6.05
CA ASP A 400 -12.55 14.35 5.18
C ASP A 400 -12.15 14.48 3.69
N CYS A 401 -11.09 13.78 3.27
CA CYS A 401 -10.59 13.80 1.88
C CYS A 401 -11.14 12.61 1.07
N LEU A 402 -11.16 12.74 -0.25
CA LEU A 402 -11.82 11.81 -1.16
C LEU A 402 -10.93 11.40 -2.33
N VAL A 403 -10.85 10.09 -2.59
CA VAL A 403 -10.39 9.50 -3.84
C VAL A 403 -11.58 8.80 -4.49
N ASP A 404 -12.05 9.31 -5.63
CA ASP A 404 -13.29 8.85 -6.30
C ASP A 404 -13.04 8.53 -7.78
N ASP A 405 -13.57 7.40 -8.26
CA ASP A 405 -13.55 7.08 -9.70
C ASP A 405 -12.15 7.16 -10.34
N CYS A 406 -11.12 6.63 -9.66
CA CYS A 406 -9.74 6.66 -10.16
C CYS A 406 -9.29 5.27 -10.64
N LEU A 407 -8.60 5.23 -11.78
CA LEU A 407 -7.89 4.06 -12.27
C LEU A 407 -6.43 4.15 -11.82
N ILE A 408 -5.98 3.23 -10.98
CA ILE A 408 -4.64 3.23 -10.42
C ILE A 408 -3.95 1.93 -10.81
N ARG A 409 -2.81 2.01 -11.50
CA ARG A 409 -2.13 0.82 -12.02
C ARG A 409 -0.59 0.91 -12.03
N GLY A 410 0.09 -0.20 -11.78
CA GLY A 410 1.56 -0.23 -11.82
C GLY A 410 2.16 0.62 -10.69
N VAL A 411 1.89 0.26 -9.44
CA VAL A 411 2.27 1.05 -8.26
C VAL A 411 3.49 0.44 -7.58
N GLY A 412 4.43 1.28 -7.16
CA GLY A 412 5.65 0.85 -6.50
C GLY A 412 6.62 0.17 -7.45
N THR A 413 6.84 0.75 -8.64
CA THR A 413 7.77 0.18 -9.63
C THR A 413 9.19 0.13 -9.10
N ILE A 414 9.54 1.03 -8.17
CA ILE A 414 10.86 1.09 -7.50
C ILE A 414 10.70 0.81 -6.01
N GLU A 415 9.94 1.65 -5.30
CA GLU A 415 9.69 1.52 -3.87
C GLU A 415 8.77 0.32 -3.62
N LYS A 416 9.16 -0.61 -2.72
CA LYS A 416 8.37 -1.82 -2.41
C LYS A 416 7.56 -1.70 -1.11
N GLN A 417 7.59 -0.53 -0.51
CA GLN A 417 6.75 -0.09 0.60
C GLN A 417 5.82 0.99 0.05
N ALA A 418 4.96 0.60 -0.89
CA ALA A 418 4.09 1.49 -1.64
C ALA A 418 2.68 0.91 -1.74
N ALA A 419 1.68 1.79 -1.88
CA ALA A 419 0.29 1.42 -2.05
C ALA A 419 -0.40 2.28 -3.11
N GLY A 420 -1.47 1.76 -3.72
CA GLY A 420 -2.34 2.58 -4.56
C GLY A 420 -2.92 3.75 -3.77
N VAL A 421 -3.45 3.48 -2.58
CA VAL A 421 -3.78 4.51 -1.59
C VAL A 421 -3.16 4.16 -0.24
N GLN A 422 -2.30 5.04 0.27
CA GLN A 422 -1.70 4.97 1.61
C GLN A 422 -2.40 5.96 2.54
N ILE A 423 -2.83 5.51 3.71
CA ILE A 423 -3.46 6.33 4.75
C ILE A 423 -2.69 6.13 6.05
N SER A 424 -2.25 7.21 6.68
CA SER A 424 -1.58 7.17 8.00
C SER A 424 -1.83 8.47 8.74
N MET A 425 -2.05 8.38 10.06
CA MET A 425 -2.28 9.56 10.91
C MET A 425 -3.35 10.49 10.31
N SER A 426 -4.48 9.92 9.87
CA SER A 426 -5.51 10.61 9.10
C SER A 426 -6.91 10.21 9.60
N MET A 427 -7.95 10.98 9.27
CA MET A 427 -9.32 10.67 9.72
C MET A 427 -10.34 10.90 8.61
N GLY A 428 -11.29 9.97 8.44
CA GLY A 428 -12.42 10.21 7.53
C GLY A 428 -12.02 10.23 6.05
N ILE A 429 -10.98 9.50 5.65
CA ILE A 429 -10.59 9.38 4.25
C ILE A 429 -11.55 8.42 3.54
N THR A 430 -12.13 8.86 2.42
CA THR A 430 -12.99 8.03 1.59
C THR A 430 -12.28 7.61 0.31
N VAL A 431 -12.24 6.32 0.03
CA VAL A 431 -11.77 5.75 -1.25
C VAL A 431 -12.94 5.01 -1.87
N ARG A 432 -13.44 5.46 -3.02
CA ARG A 432 -14.59 4.80 -3.64
C ARG A 432 -14.53 4.74 -5.15
N HIS A 433 -15.19 3.72 -5.71
CA HIS A 433 -15.26 3.51 -7.16
C HIS A 433 -13.87 3.50 -7.83
N CYS A 434 -12.84 3.00 -7.13
CA CYS A 434 -11.49 2.94 -7.69
C CYS A 434 -11.19 1.53 -8.21
N SER A 435 -10.53 1.44 -9.36
CA SER A 435 -9.93 0.19 -9.85
C SER A 435 -8.43 0.26 -9.63
N ILE A 436 -7.89 -0.63 -8.80
CA ILE A 436 -6.49 -0.58 -8.35
C ILE A 436 -5.82 -1.93 -8.63
N TYR A 437 -4.79 -1.95 -9.48
CA TYR A 437 -4.11 -3.20 -9.81
C TYR A 437 -2.65 -3.10 -10.23
N GLY A 438 -1.92 -4.22 -10.17
CA GLY A 438 -0.50 -4.24 -10.52
C GLY A 438 0.33 -3.49 -9.48
N ALA A 439 0.04 -3.71 -8.20
CA ALA A 439 0.79 -3.12 -7.10
C ALA A 439 1.88 -4.09 -6.64
N SER A 440 3.08 -3.58 -6.41
CA SER A 440 4.20 -4.36 -5.85
C SER A 440 3.86 -4.90 -4.46
N ARG A 441 3.11 -4.11 -3.68
CA ARG A 441 2.59 -4.43 -2.34
C ARG A 441 1.07 -4.22 -2.25
N ALA A 442 0.56 -3.27 -1.47
CA ALA A 442 -0.87 -3.14 -1.22
C ALA A 442 -1.61 -2.39 -2.34
N GLY A 443 -2.89 -2.70 -2.54
CA GLY A 443 -3.78 -1.81 -3.28
C GLY A 443 -4.18 -0.60 -2.43
N ILE A 444 -4.67 -0.86 -1.22
CA ILE A 444 -5.02 0.15 -0.21
C ILE A 444 -4.41 -0.25 1.13
N ASN A 445 -3.79 0.70 1.84
CA ASN A 445 -3.19 0.46 3.14
C ASN A 445 -3.58 1.53 4.16
N ILE A 446 -3.94 1.11 5.37
CA ILE A 446 -4.09 1.98 6.55
C ILE A 446 -2.95 1.65 7.53
N GLY A 447 -1.95 2.52 7.63
CA GLY A 447 -0.69 2.25 8.32
C GLY A 447 -0.77 2.20 9.85
N ASP A 448 -1.85 2.67 10.46
CA ASP A 448 -1.99 2.83 11.90
C ASP A 448 -3.47 2.90 12.31
N GLY A 449 -3.76 2.87 13.61
CA GLY A 449 -5.10 3.02 14.15
C GLY A 449 -5.58 4.47 14.24
N CYS A 450 -4.80 5.45 13.81
CA CYS A 450 -5.20 6.85 13.87
C CYS A 450 -6.19 7.19 12.73
N TRP A 451 -7.15 8.07 12.91
CA TRP A 451 -8.11 8.00 14.02
C TRP A 451 -9.46 7.44 13.53
N GLY A 452 -9.40 6.64 12.48
CA GLY A 452 -10.53 5.93 11.91
C GLY A 452 -11.53 6.81 11.14
N GLY A 453 -12.74 6.29 10.96
CA GLY A 453 -13.79 6.92 10.16
C GLY A 453 -13.56 6.81 8.66
N ASN A 454 -12.52 6.09 8.23
CA ASN A 454 -12.22 5.90 6.82
C ASN A 454 -13.29 4.99 6.18
N VAL A 455 -13.63 5.26 4.91
CA VAL A 455 -14.63 4.49 4.16
C VAL A 455 -14.03 4.02 2.85
N ILE A 456 -14.03 2.71 2.62
CA ILE A 456 -13.60 2.08 1.39
C ILE A 456 -14.79 1.37 0.78
N GLU A 457 -15.26 1.83 -0.38
CA GLU A 457 -16.46 1.27 -1.00
C GLU A 457 -16.48 1.22 -2.53
N PHE A 458 -17.12 0.19 -3.08
CA PHE A 458 -17.25 0.02 -4.53
C PHE A 458 -15.91 -0.04 -5.28
N CYS A 459 -14.84 -0.46 -4.62
CA CYS A 459 -13.53 -0.62 -5.24
C CYS A 459 -13.37 -2.00 -5.88
N ASP A 460 -12.53 -2.09 -6.92
CA ASP A 460 -12.09 -3.34 -7.54
C ASP A 460 -10.57 -3.41 -7.44
N VAL A 461 -10.06 -4.21 -6.50
CA VAL A 461 -8.63 -4.22 -6.12
C VAL A 461 -8.06 -5.62 -6.31
N PHE A 462 -7.07 -5.75 -7.20
CA PHE A 462 -6.52 -7.06 -7.58
C PHE A 462 -5.09 -6.96 -8.13
N ASP A 463 -4.44 -8.09 -8.44
CA ASP A 463 -3.03 -8.14 -8.88
C ASP A 463 -2.12 -7.34 -7.93
N THR A 464 -2.30 -7.55 -6.62
CA THR A 464 -1.53 -6.91 -5.55
C THR A 464 -0.51 -7.89 -4.96
N VAL A 465 0.42 -7.37 -4.17
CA VAL A 465 1.45 -8.15 -3.48
C VAL A 465 2.28 -8.96 -4.48
N ARG A 466 2.52 -8.36 -5.66
CA ARG A 466 3.18 -9.05 -6.78
C ARG A 466 4.66 -9.34 -6.52
N GLU A 467 5.30 -8.49 -5.73
CA GLU A 467 6.75 -8.52 -5.52
C GLU A 467 7.14 -8.72 -4.05
N THR A 468 6.22 -8.43 -3.13
CA THR A 468 6.41 -8.61 -1.69
C THR A 468 5.64 -9.83 -1.19
N GLY A 469 5.60 -10.05 0.12
CA GLY A 469 4.74 -11.05 0.76
C GLY A 469 4.21 -10.57 2.10
N ASP A 470 3.41 -11.41 2.76
CA ASP A 470 2.80 -11.16 4.08
C ASP A 470 1.98 -9.87 4.10
N HIS A 471 0.97 -9.82 3.22
CA HIS A 471 0.14 -8.65 3.00
C HIS A 471 -1.18 -9.01 2.32
N GLY A 472 -2.03 -8.00 2.08
CA GLY A 472 -3.23 -8.15 1.25
C GLY A 472 -3.47 -7.04 0.24
N SER A 473 -4.52 -7.23 -0.58
CA SER A 473 -5.03 -6.19 -1.49
C SER A 473 -5.50 -4.96 -0.71
N PHE A 474 -6.21 -5.19 0.40
CA PHE A 474 -6.26 -4.27 1.53
C PHE A 474 -5.32 -4.76 2.64
N ASN A 475 -4.66 -3.83 3.33
CA ASN A 475 -4.00 -4.11 4.60
C ASN A 475 -4.20 -2.99 5.62
N SER A 476 -4.14 -3.33 6.91
CA SER A 476 -3.97 -2.34 7.96
C SER A 476 -3.10 -2.80 9.12
N TRP A 477 -2.51 -1.83 9.83
CA TRP A 477 -1.99 -1.99 11.17
C TRP A 477 -2.75 -1.12 12.17
N GLY A 478 -2.85 -1.58 13.42
CA GLY A 478 -3.33 -0.84 14.59
C GLY A 478 -2.34 -0.95 15.75
N ARG A 479 -1.03 -0.90 15.43
CA ARG A 479 0.09 -0.98 16.39
C ARG A 479 0.23 0.32 17.18
N ASP A 480 -0.81 0.74 17.88
CA ASP A 480 -0.85 2.00 18.63
C ASP A 480 -0.79 1.78 20.15
N ARG A 481 -1.35 2.68 20.97
CA ARG A 481 -1.09 2.73 22.42
C ARG A 481 -1.39 1.45 23.18
N PHE A 482 -2.42 0.71 22.77
CA PHE A 482 -2.84 -0.53 23.44
C PHE A 482 -1.98 -1.75 23.06
N TRP A 483 -1.36 -1.73 21.88
CA TRP A 483 -0.76 -2.92 21.29
C TRP A 483 0.56 -3.27 21.96
N LYS A 484 0.66 -4.52 22.45
CA LYS A 484 1.76 -5.04 23.31
C LYS A 484 2.03 -4.17 24.54
N LEU A 485 0.97 -3.58 25.13
CA LEU A 485 1.08 -2.72 26.30
C LEU A 485 1.35 -3.50 27.58
N GLY A 486 2.61 -3.50 28.02
CA GLY A 486 3.03 -4.17 29.26
C GLY A 486 2.41 -3.55 30.52
N GLY A 487 1.91 -4.42 31.42
CA GLY A 487 1.34 -4.02 32.72
C GLY A 487 -0.12 -3.56 32.69
N ALA A 488 -0.76 -3.50 31.51
CA ALA A 488 -2.19 -3.20 31.41
C ALA A 488 -3.04 -4.42 31.78
N PRO A 489 -4.13 -4.25 32.55
CA PRO A 489 -5.10 -5.33 32.74
C PRO A 489 -5.73 -5.75 31.41
N ALA A 490 -5.79 -7.05 31.13
CA ALA A 490 -6.35 -7.57 29.87
C ALA A 490 -7.79 -7.09 29.62
N ALA A 491 -8.58 -6.89 30.69
CA ALA A 491 -9.95 -6.38 30.62
C ALA A 491 -10.05 -4.91 30.15
N GLU A 492 -8.97 -4.12 30.25
CA GLU A 492 -8.96 -2.72 29.80
C GLU A 492 -8.54 -2.57 28.34
N LEU A 493 -7.80 -3.52 27.77
CA LEU A 493 -7.27 -3.44 26.40
C LEU A 493 -8.33 -3.11 25.33
N PRO A 494 -9.56 -3.68 25.35
CA PRO A 494 -10.59 -3.30 24.39
C PRO A 494 -10.92 -1.80 24.42
N SER A 495 -11.02 -1.20 25.61
CA SER A 495 -11.31 0.24 25.73
C SER A 495 -10.11 1.09 25.33
N LEU A 496 -8.89 0.63 25.62
CA LEU A 496 -7.66 1.33 25.24
C LEU A 496 -7.46 1.37 23.72
N ALA A 497 -7.87 0.33 22.99
CA ALA A 497 -7.80 0.32 21.53
C ALA A 497 -8.61 1.46 20.88
N LEU A 498 -9.73 1.85 21.49
CA LEU A 498 -10.59 2.94 21.01
C LEU A 498 -10.03 4.34 21.30
N LEU A 499 -8.89 4.45 22.00
CA LEU A 499 -8.24 5.75 22.18
C LEU A 499 -7.65 6.27 20.88
N ASP A 500 -7.11 5.39 20.03
CA ASP A 500 -6.51 5.75 18.74
C ASP A 500 -7.55 5.66 17.63
N VAL A 501 -8.23 4.53 17.47
CA VAL A 501 -9.28 4.35 16.44
C VAL A 501 -10.66 4.79 16.95
N VAL A 502 -10.83 6.10 17.15
CA VAL A 502 -12.04 6.68 17.79
C VAL A 502 -13.33 6.56 16.95
N LYS A 503 -13.20 6.29 15.64
CA LYS A 503 -14.32 6.06 14.72
C LYS A 503 -14.11 4.75 13.96
N PRO A 504 -15.17 3.98 13.66
CA PRO A 504 -15.01 2.75 12.91
C PRO A 504 -14.48 3.01 11.51
N ASN A 505 -13.54 2.19 11.06
CA ASN A 505 -13.18 2.08 9.64
C ASN A 505 -14.18 1.16 8.94
N ILE A 506 -14.66 1.54 7.75
CA ILE A 506 -15.68 0.81 7.01
C ILE A 506 -15.10 0.30 5.69
N ILE A 507 -15.20 -1.01 5.45
CA ILE A 507 -14.87 -1.65 4.17
C ILE A 507 -16.12 -2.33 3.64
N ARG A 508 -16.67 -1.86 2.52
CA ARG A 508 -17.93 -2.42 2.00
C ARG A 508 -18.08 -2.43 0.51
N ASN A 509 -19.02 -3.22 0.00
CA ASN A 509 -19.45 -3.21 -1.40
C ASN A 509 -18.27 -3.29 -2.40
N SER A 510 -17.16 -3.94 -2.03
CA SER A 510 -15.92 -3.95 -2.81
C SER A 510 -15.52 -5.37 -3.19
N ARG A 511 -14.78 -5.49 -4.29
CA ARG A 511 -14.25 -6.76 -4.80
C ARG A 511 -12.73 -6.78 -4.67
N TRP A 512 -12.23 -7.90 -4.16
CA TRP A 512 -10.85 -8.05 -3.74
C TRP A 512 -10.25 -9.36 -4.28
N ARG A 513 -9.00 -9.31 -4.74
CA ARG A 513 -8.25 -10.50 -5.13
C ARG A 513 -6.74 -10.33 -4.88
N CYS A 514 -6.20 -11.09 -3.94
CA CYS A 514 -4.77 -11.21 -3.71
C CYS A 514 -4.31 -12.66 -3.95
N ASP A 515 -3.42 -12.86 -4.93
CA ASP A 515 -2.90 -14.19 -5.28
C ASP A 515 -1.71 -14.63 -4.41
N HIS A 516 -1.10 -13.69 -3.67
CA HIS A 516 0.11 -13.92 -2.87
C HIS A 516 -0.07 -13.54 -1.38
N GLY A 517 -1.31 -13.54 -0.90
CA GLY A 517 -1.68 -13.11 0.44
C GLY A 517 -3.19 -13.13 0.66
N TRP A 518 -3.71 -12.17 1.43
CA TRP A 518 -5.13 -12.07 1.74
C TRP A 518 -5.85 -11.05 0.87
N ASP A 519 -7.14 -11.26 0.60
CA ASP A 519 -7.93 -10.26 -0.12
C ASP A 519 -8.10 -9.00 0.75
N VAL A 520 -8.39 -9.22 2.04
CA VAL A 520 -8.37 -8.18 3.08
C VAL A 520 -7.55 -8.68 4.26
N ASP A 521 -6.52 -7.92 4.62
CA ASP A 521 -5.58 -8.24 5.68
C ASP A 521 -5.66 -7.24 6.85
N LEU A 522 -6.44 -7.54 7.89
CA LEU A 522 -6.36 -6.77 9.14
C LEU A 522 -5.23 -7.32 10.00
N ASP A 523 -4.06 -6.70 9.89
CA ASP A 523 -2.85 -7.12 10.58
C ASP A 523 -2.76 -6.52 12.00
N ASP A 524 -1.60 -6.65 12.65
CA ASP A 524 -1.33 -6.35 14.06
C ASP A 524 -2.17 -5.21 14.67
N GLY A 525 -3.02 -5.53 15.65
CA GLY A 525 -3.75 -4.56 16.45
C GLY A 525 -4.89 -3.84 15.71
N SER A 526 -5.15 -4.16 14.45
CA SER A 526 -6.23 -3.54 13.68
C SER A 526 -7.57 -3.69 14.39
N SER A 527 -8.15 -2.57 14.81
CA SER A 527 -9.32 -2.53 15.70
C SER A 527 -10.40 -1.58 15.16
N ASN A 528 -11.64 -1.74 15.63
CA ASN A 528 -12.79 -0.90 15.28
C ASN A 528 -13.05 -0.85 13.76
N TYR A 529 -13.33 -2.02 13.18
CA TYR A 529 -13.65 -2.18 11.75
C TYR A 529 -15.06 -2.70 11.55
N GLU A 530 -15.72 -2.22 10.51
CA GLU A 530 -16.96 -2.78 9.96
C GLU A 530 -16.70 -3.24 8.53
N ILE A 531 -16.81 -4.55 8.28
CA ILE A 531 -16.50 -5.18 6.99
C ILE A 531 -17.73 -5.93 6.49
N TYR A 532 -18.38 -5.41 5.42
CA TYR A 532 -19.61 -6.02 4.93
C TYR A 532 -19.88 -5.85 3.45
N ASN A 533 -20.65 -6.77 2.87
CA ASN A 533 -20.98 -6.75 1.43
C ASN A 533 -19.73 -6.78 0.53
N ASN A 534 -18.67 -7.46 0.96
CA ASN A 534 -17.47 -7.63 0.13
C ASN A 534 -17.45 -8.98 -0.56
N LEU A 535 -16.83 -9.01 -1.73
CA LEU A 535 -16.54 -10.21 -2.49
C LEU A 535 -15.03 -10.48 -2.47
N PHE A 536 -14.64 -11.57 -1.84
CA PHE A 536 -13.27 -12.06 -1.75
C PHE A 536 -13.08 -13.20 -2.77
N LEU A 537 -12.22 -13.00 -3.77
CA LEU A 537 -12.07 -13.90 -4.90
C LEU A 537 -10.93 -14.92 -4.73
N HIS A 538 -10.05 -14.76 -3.74
CA HIS A 538 -8.93 -15.67 -3.57
C HIS A 538 -8.43 -15.79 -2.13
N GLY A 539 -7.80 -14.76 -1.58
CA GLY A 539 -7.08 -14.82 -0.30
C GLY A 539 -7.98 -14.82 0.95
N GLY A 540 -9.27 -14.51 0.82
CA GLY A 540 -10.19 -14.45 1.95
C GLY A 540 -9.90 -13.28 2.90
N LEU A 541 -10.40 -13.37 4.13
CA LEU A 541 -10.30 -12.30 5.12
C LEU A 541 -9.42 -12.71 6.30
N LYS A 542 -8.31 -12.00 6.54
CA LYS A 542 -7.50 -12.14 7.75
C LYS A 542 -7.92 -11.15 8.80
N LEU A 543 -8.12 -11.67 10.01
CA LEU A 543 -8.33 -10.90 11.23
C LEU A 543 -7.25 -11.30 12.22
N ARG A 544 -6.17 -10.53 12.31
CA ARG A 544 -5.13 -10.75 13.34
C ARG A 544 -5.61 -10.30 14.73
N GLU A 545 -4.76 -10.12 15.73
CA GLU A 545 -5.21 -9.62 17.02
C GLU A 545 -5.72 -8.17 16.92
N GLY A 546 -6.75 -7.84 17.69
CA GLY A 546 -7.42 -6.54 17.66
C GLY A 546 -8.75 -6.61 18.42
N PHE A 547 -9.51 -5.51 18.39
CA PHE A 547 -10.78 -5.39 19.11
C PHE A 547 -11.89 -4.73 18.28
N HIS A 548 -13.15 -4.98 18.65
CA HIS A 548 -14.34 -4.28 18.14
C HIS A 548 -14.54 -4.40 16.63
N ARG A 549 -14.27 -5.56 16.04
CA ARG A 549 -14.47 -5.76 14.60
C ARG A 549 -15.79 -6.48 14.33
N LYS A 550 -16.52 -5.99 13.34
CA LYS A 550 -17.79 -6.54 12.90
C LYS A 550 -17.68 -6.93 11.44
N VAL A 551 -17.93 -8.19 11.14
CA VAL A 551 -17.83 -8.77 9.80
C VAL A 551 -19.13 -9.46 9.45
N TRP A 552 -19.84 -8.94 8.45
CA TRP A 552 -21.11 -9.56 8.05
C TRP A 552 -21.41 -9.45 6.58
N ASN A 553 -22.22 -10.38 6.07
CA ASN A 553 -22.74 -10.30 4.71
C ASN A 553 -21.68 -10.26 3.61
N ASN A 554 -20.51 -10.87 3.85
CA ASN A 554 -19.45 -11.02 2.85
C ASN A 554 -19.53 -12.39 2.18
N ILE A 555 -18.89 -12.51 1.01
CA ILE A 555 -18.73 -13.77 0.27
C ILE A 555 -17.23 -14.02 0.08
N ALA A 556 -16.71 -15.17 0.50
CA ALA A 556 -15.39 -15.64 0.07
C ALA A 556 -15.51 -16.87 -0.82
N ILE A 557 -14.98 -16.74 -2.04
CA ILE A 557 -15.00 -17.81 -3.04
C ILE A 557 -13.79 -18.72 -2.84
N ASN A 558 -14.06 -20.02 -2.70
CA ASN A 558 -13.08 -21.08 -2.37
C ASN A 558 -12.19 -20.80 -1.14
N ASN A 559 -12.55 -19.83 -0.31
CA ASN A 559 -11.78 -19.42 0.87
C ASN A 559 -12.74 -19.01 2.00
N SER A 560 -12.19 -18.49 3.10
CA SER A 560 -12.89 -18.28 4.35
C SER A 560 -12.25 -17.15 5.18
N LEU A 561 -12.58 -17.13 6.48
CA LEU A 561 -11.97 -16.34 7.52
C LEU A 561 -10.65 -16.97 8.01
N HIS A 562 -9.65 -16.13 8.26
CA HIS A 562 -8.35 -16.46 8.84
C HIS A 562 -8.21 -15.71 10.18
N PRO A 563 -8.73 -16.27 11.30
CA PRO A 563 -8.61 -15.64 12.62
C PRO A 563 -7.25 -15.95 13.24
N HIS A 564 -6.41 -14.94 13.44
CA HIS A 564 -5.02 -15.13 13.89
C HIS A 564 -4.77 -14.38 15.19
N VAL A 565 -4.19 -15.06 16.19
CA VAL A 565 -3.65 -14.44 17.43
C VAL A 565 -4.68 -13.70 18.29
N TRP A 566 -5.97 -14.06 18.24
CA TRP A 566 -7.01 -13.28 18.94
C TRP A 566 -6.82 -13.20 20.46
N TYR A 567 -7.26 -12.07 21.03
CA TYR A 567 -7.45 -11.95 22.47
C TYR A 567 -8.70 -12.71 22.91
N GLU A 568 -8.70 -13.29 24.11
CA GLU A 568 -9.87 -13.97 24.69
C GLU A 568 -11.10 -13.05 24.81
N ASN A 569 -10.88 -11.75 24.98
CA ASN A 569 -11.92 -10.73 25.07
C ASN A 569 -11.95 -9.77 23.86
N GLY A 570 -11.63 -10.26 22.65
CA GLY A 570 -11.58 -9.46 21.42
C GLY A 570 -12.88 -8.70 21.09
N GLY A 571 -14.03 -9.26 21.47
CA GLY A 571 -15.34 -8.63 21.25
C GLY A 571 -15.83 -8.68 19.80
N ASP A 572 -15.12 -9.41 18.93
CA ASP A 572 -15.41 -9.47 17.50
C ASP A 572 -16.75 -10.18 17.20
N GLU A 573 -17.45 -9.71 16.18
CA GLU A 573 -18.70 -10.28 15.70
C GLU A 573 -18.54 -10.67 14.21
N VAL A 574 -18.67 -11.97 13.89
CA VAL A 574 -18.58 -12.51 12.52
C VAL A 574 -19.85 -13.29 12.20
N THR A 575 -20.76 -12.69 11.43
CA THR A 575 -22.08 -13.28 11.20
C THR A 575 -22.60 -13.12 9.78
N ARG A 576 -23.49 -14.02 9.34
CA ARG A 576 -24.21 -13.89 8.06
C ARG A 576 -23.28 -13.80 6.86
N ASN A 577 -22.09 -14.39 6.92
CA ASN A 577 -21.19 -14.46 5.78
C ASN A 577 -21.38 -15.79 5.04
N LEU A 578 -20.95 -15.82 3.78
CA LEU A 578 -20.85 -17.03 2.97
C LEU A 578 -19.37 -17.37 2.80
N TRP A 579 -18.96 -18.46 3.44
CA TRP A 579 -17.60 -18.98 3.39
C TRP A 579 -17.55 -20.28 2.59
N MET A 580 -16.84 -20.28 1.47
CA MET A 580 -16.69 -21.51 0.69
C MET A 580 -15.60 -22.47 1.22
N GLY A 581 -14.88 -22.06 2.26
CA GLY A 581 -13.90 -22.88 2.97
C GLY A 581 -14.11 -22.89 4.49
N SER A 582 -13.45 -23.82 5.17
CA SER A 582 -13.32 -23.85 6.63
C SER A 582 -12.48 -22.67 7.11
N TYR A 583 -12.66 -22.25 8.37
CA TYR A 583 -11.78 -21.24 8.96
C TYR A 583 -10.33 -21.72 9.01
N ARG A 584 -9.40 -20.77 8.89
CA ARG A 584 -7.95 -21.02 8.91
C ARG A 584 -7.29 -20.32 10.10
N PRO A 585 -7.47 -20.83 11.33
CA PRO A 585 -6.98 -20.19 12.54
C PRO A 585 -5.46 -20.33 12.69
N ALA A 586 -4.81 -19.34 13.32
CA ALA A 586 -3.40 -19.43 13.71
C ALA A 586 -3.20 -18.85 15.11
N ILE A 587 -2.59 -19.62 16.02
CA ILE A 587 -2.27 -19.21 17.40
C ILE A 587 -3.50 -18.61 18.13
N MET A 588 -4.63 -19.31 18.06
CA MET A 588 -5.88 -18.85 18.67
C MET A 588 -5.97 -19.21 20.16
N PRO A 589 -6.69 -18.42 20.98
CA PRO A 589 -6.90 -18.73 22.38
C PRO A 589 -7.73 -20.00 22.55
N ALA A 590 -7.49 -20.72 23.65
CA ALA A 590 -8.20 -21.97 23.95
C ALA A 590 -9.67 -21.76 24.35
N GLY A 591 -10.02 -20.56 24.84
CA GLY A 591 -11.36 -20.20 25.30
C GLY A 591 -12.33 -19.90 24.15
N THR A 592 -13.36 -19.11 24.47
CA THR A 592 -14.36 -18.64 23.50
C THR A 592 -13.74 -17.66 22.51
N TRP A 593 -14.14 -17.75 21.24
CA TRP A 593 -13.67 -16.81 20.21
C TRP A 593 -14.69 -15.69 19.98
N GLY A 594 -14.21 -14.45 20.10
CA GLY A 594 -15.01 -13.25 19.86
C GLY A 594 -16.24 -13.16 20.78
N LYS A 595 -17.13 -12.23 20.44
CA LYS A 595 -18.43 -12.07 21.08
C LYS A 595 -19.51 -12.92 20.40
N LEU A 596 -19.46 -13.00 19.08
CA LEU A 596 -20.42 -13.77 18.29
C LEU A 596 -19.80 -14.17 16.94
N VAL A 597 -19.40 -15.43 16.82
CA VAL A 597 -18.95 -16.03 15.55
C VAL A 597 -19.99 -17.08 15.17
N ASP A 598 -21.02 -16.70 14.40
CA ASP A 598 -22.18 -17.56 14.20
C ASP A 598 -23.06 -17.13 13.02
N ARG A 599 -23.99 -18.00 12.60
CA ARG A 599 -24.95 -17.77 11.51
C ARG A 599 -24.28 -17.51 10.16
N ASN A 600 -23.19 -18.20 9.89
CA ASN A 600 -22.50 -18.18 8.60
C ASN A 600 -22.94 -19.39 7.76
N LEU A 601 -22.93 -19.24 6.43
CA LEU A 601 -23.10 -20.35 5.50
C LEU A 601 -21.73 -20.88 5.09
N PHE A 602 -21.53 -22.19 5.23
CA PHE A 602 -20.37 -22.89 4.70
C PHE A 602 -20.73 -23.77 3.51
N THR A 603 -19.83 -23.95 2.55
CA THR A 603 -19.99 -24.92 1.45
C THR A 603 -19.14 -26.17 1.61
N THR A 604 -18.54 -26.35 2.80
CA THR A 604 -17.69 -27.49 3.18
C THR A 604 -18.54 -28.61 3.80
N THR A 605 -18.12 -29.22 4.90
CA THR A 605 -18.85 -30.29 5.60
C THR A 605 -19.32 -29.85 6.99
N GLU A 606 -20.31 -30.57 7.55
CA GLU A 606 -20.75 -30.35 8.95
C GLU A 606 -19.62 -30.56 9.96
N SER A 607 -18.69 -31.47 9.67
CA SER A 607 -17.49 -31.69 10.50
C SER A 607 -16.60 -30.46 10.52
N ASP A 608 -16.38 -29.83 9.36
CA ASP A 608 -15.58 -28.61 9.27
C ASP A 608 -16.24 -27.44 10.02
N ARG A 609 -17.56 -27.27 9.84
CA ARG A 609 -18.33 -26.23 10.55
C ARG A 609 -18.26 -26.40 12.07
N LEU A 610 -18.41 -27.64 12.55
CA LEU A 610 -18.46 -27.94 13.99
C LEU A 610 -17.08 -28.00 14.67
N GLN A 611 -15.99 -27.97 13.90
CA GLN A 611 -14.62 -28.05 14.41
C GLN A 611 -14.35 -27.03 15.53
N PHE A 612 -14.93 -25.83 15.43
CA PHE A 612 -14.70 -24.74 16.38
C PHE A 612 -15.88 -24.48 17.32
N ALA A 613 -16.89 -25.36 17.35
CA ALA A 613 -18.02 -25.26 18.28
C ALA A 613 -17.58 -25.31 19.75
N VAL A 614 -16.45 -25.95 20.04
CA VAL A 614 -15.83 -26.00 21.38
C VAL A 614 -15.42 -24.60 21.87
N HIS A 615 -15.18 -23.67 20.94
CA HIS A 615 -14.85 -22.26 21.20
C HIS A 615 -16.09 -21.35 21.10
N GLY A 616 -17.31 -21.93 21.12
CA GLY A 616 -18.56 -21.19 21.01
C GLY A 616 -18.91 -20.71 19.60
N CYS A 617 -18.23 -21.20 18.57
CA CYS A 617 -18.45 -20.77 17.19
C CYS A 617 -19.54 -21.59 16.48
N ASP A 618 -20.26 -20.92 15.58
CA ASP A 618 -21.03 -21.50 14.48
C ASP A 618 -22.13 -22.49 14.87
N THR A 619 -22.64 -22.45 16.11
CA THR A 619 -23.72 -23.34 16.57
C THR A 619 -25.02 -23.21 15.78
N ASN A 620 -25.31 -22.04 15.21
CA ASN A 620 -26.47 -21.75 14.35
C ASN A 620 -26.09 -21.46 12.88
N SER A 621 -24.85 -21.75 12.50
CA SER A 621 -24.40 -21.72 11.11
C SER A 621 -24.92 -22.95 10.34
N LEU A 622 -24.94 -22.87 9.02
CA LEU A 622 -25.40 -23.96 8.16
C LEU A 622 -24.32 -24.38 7.17
N VAL A 623 -24.38 -25.63 6.71
CA VAL A 623 -23.67 -26.11 5.53
C VAL A 623 -24.67 -26.29 4.39
N GLY A 624 -24.34 -25.82 3.19
CA GLY A 624 -25.19 -26.03 2.03
C GLY A 624 -24.72 -25.34 0.75
N ASP A 625 -25.38 -25.67 -0.35
CA ASP A 625 -25.17 -24.98 -1.64
C ASP A 625 -25.70 -23.54 -1.53
N PRO A 626 -24.88 -22.52 -1.84
CA PRO A 626 -25.34 -21.13 -1.86
C PRO A 626 -26.41 -20.83 -2.89
N LEU A 627 -26.56 -21.65 -3.94
CA LEU A 627 -27.46 -21.41 -5.07
C LEU A 627 -27.17 -20.08 -5.78
N PHE A 628 -25.92 -19.87 -6.18
CA PHE A 628 -25.51 -18.65 -6.88
C PHE A 628 -26.32 -18.41 -8.18
N VAL A 629 -26.55 -17.14 -8.51
CA VAL A 629 -27.27 -16.71 -9.72
C VAL A 629 -26.47 -17.08 -10.97
N ASN A 630 -25.23 -16.61 -11.09
CA ASN A 630 -24.36 -16.90 -12.23
C ASN A 630 -22.87 -16.70 -11.88
N ALA A 631 -22.34 -17.58 -11.04
CA ALA A 631 -20.95 -17.51 -10.58
C ALA A 631 -19.90 -17.54 -11.71
N ALA A 632 -20.17 -18.26 -12.81
CA ALA A 632 -19.28 -18.31 -13.97
C ALA A 632 -19.09 -16.94 -14.66
N LYS A 633 -19.98 -15.99 -14.41
CA LYS A 633 -19.89 -14.59 -14.87
C LYS A 633 -19.57 -13.60 -13.74
N GLY A 634 -19.24 -14.09 -12.56
CA GLY A 634 -18.94 -13.25 -11.39
C GLY A 634 -20.17 -12.74 -10.64
N ASP A 635 -21.37 -13.25 -10.94
CA ASP A 635 -22.59 -12.91 -10.19
C ASP A 635 -22.82 -13.92 -9.06
N PHE A 636 -22.30 -13.58 -7.90
CA PHE A 636 -22.36 -14.37 -6.68
C PHE A 636 -23.54 -13.99 -5.76
N ARG A 637 -24.55 -13.29 -6.29
CA ARG A 637 -25.85 -13.21 -5.60
C ARG A 637 -26.44 -14.61 -5.48
N VAL A 638 -27.23 -14.84 -4.44
CA VAL A 638 -27.92 -16.13 -4.20
C VAL A 638 -29.38 -16.05 -4.63
N LYS A 639 -29.93 -17.17 -5.12
CA LYS A 639 -31.33 -17.30 -5.52
C LYS A 639 -32.25 -17.48 -4.30
N ASP A 640 -33.55 -17.31 -4.51
CA ASP A 640 -34.57 -17.72 -3.55
C ASP A 640 -34.39 -19.20 -3.19
N GLY A 641 -34.56 -19.53 -1.90
CA GLY A 641 -34.32 -20.87 -1.37
C GLY A 641 -32.88 -21.13 -0.93
N SER A 642 -31.95 -20.20 -1.14
CA SER A 642 -30.59 -20.32 -0.59
C SER A 642 -30.60 -20.36 0.94
N PRO A 643 -29.86 -21.29 1.58
CA PRO A 643 -29.72 -21.30 3.04
C PRO A 643 -29.16 -19.99 3.60
N ALA A 644 -28.31 -19.28 2.84
CA ALA A 644 -27.75 -18.00 3.26
C ALA A 644 -28.85 -16.99 3.65
N LEU A 645 -29.94 -16.94 2.87
CA LEU A 645 -31.04 -16.00 3.12
C LEU A 645 -31.75 -16.27 4.45
N THR A 646 -31.86 -17.55 4.86
CA THR A 646 -32.45 -17.93 6.17
C THR A 646 -31.59 -17.51 7.36
N LEU A 647 -30.27 -17.43 7.17
CA LEU A 647 -29.32 -16.91 8.15
C LEU A 647 -29.33 -15.37 8.22
N GLY A 648 -30.06 -14.72 7.30
CA GLY A 648 -30.18 -13.28 7.20
C GLY A 648 -29.10 -12.61 6.33
N PHE A 649 -28.44 -13.37 5.45
CA PHE A 649 -27.65 -12.81 4.35
C PHE A 649 -28.56 -12.03 3.40
N VAL A 650 -28.05 -10.94 2.85
CA VAL A 650 -28.75 -10.04 1.92
C VAL A 650 -27.88 -9.86 0.68
N ASN A 651 -28.43 -10.14 -0.50
CA ASN A 651 -27.71 -9.88 -1.75
C ASN A 651 -27.29 -8.41 -1.87
N PHE A 652 -26.10 -8.18 -2.40
CA PHE A 652 -25.57 -6.85 -2.73
C PHE A 652 -25.17 -6.79 -4.23
N PRO A 653 -25.04 -5.59 -4.82
CA PRO A 653 -24.71 -5.44 -6.24
C PRO A 653 -23.35 -6.04 -6.61
N MET A 654 -23.29 -6.77 -7.73
CA MET A 654 -22.08 -7.44 -8.25
C MET A 654 -21.49 -6.75 -9.49
N ASP A 655 -22.10 -5.63 -9.90
CA ASP A 655 -21.85 -4.89 -11.14
C ASP A 655 -21.40 -3.43 -10.91
N GLN A 656 -21.15 -3.06 -9.65
CA GLN A 656 -20.81 -1.69 -9.24
C GLN A 656 -19.35 -1.52 -8.78
N PHE A 657 -18.52 -2.55 -8.91
CA PHE A 657 -17.11 -2.49 -8.51
C PHE A 657 -16.27 -1.68 -9.49
N GLY A 658 -15.35 -0.88 -8.95
CA GLY A 658 -14.34 -0.15 -9.69
C GLY A 658 -14.83 1.17 -10.30
N VAL A 659 -14.06 1.66 -11.27
CA VAL A 659 -14.32 2.91 -11.97
C VAL A 659 -15.69 2.92 -12.67
N ARG A 660 -16.31 4.10 -12.72
CA ARG A 660 -17.61 4.38 -13.32
C ARG A 660 -17.49 5.13 -14.63
N SER A 661 -16.54 6.06 -14.75
CA SER A 661 -16.43 6.88 -15.95
C SER A 661 -16.16 6.01 -17.20
N PRO A 662 -16.85 6.27 -18.32
CA PRO A 662 -16.64 5.51 -19.56
C PRO A 662 -15.18 5.53 -20.03
N ARG A 663 -14.50 6.67 -19.88
CA ARG A 663 -13.09 6.85 -20.25
C ARG A 663 -12.17 5.90 -19.49
N LEU A 664 -12.36 5.75 -18.18
CA LEU A 664 -11.51 4.86 -17.37
C LEU A 664 -11.95 3.39 -17.49
N ARG A 665 -13.25 3.11 -17.58
CA ARG A 665 -13.76 1.76 -17.84
C ARG A 665 -13.22 1.15 -19.12
N ALA A 666 -13.02 1.96 -20.17
CA ALA A 666 -12.41 1.52 -21.41
C ALA A 666 -10.94 1.06 -21.27
N LYS A 667 -10.24 1.52 -20.22
CA LYS A 667 -8.84 1.16 -19.93
C LYS A 667 -8.71 0.10 -18.82
N ALA A 668 -9.69 0.02 -17.92
CA ALA A 668 -9.62 -0.81 -16.73
C ALA A 668 -9.69 -2.31 -17.06
N ARG A 669 -8.81 -3.10 -16.43
CA ARG A 669 -8.94 -4.56 -16.37
C ARG A 669 -9.93 -4.96 -15.28
N THR A 670 -10.35 -6.23 -15.32
CA THR A 670 -11.12 -6.87 -14.23
C THR A 670 -10.35 -8.08 -13.71
N PRO A 671 -10.52 -8.45 -12.42
CA PRO A 671 -9.86 -9.62 -11.85
C PRO A 671 -10.33 -10.92 -12.50
N LEU A 672 -9.48 -11.93 -12.44
CA LEU A 672 -9.86 -13.30 -12.77
C LEU A 672 -10.98 -13.77 -11.81
N ILE A 673 -12.09 -14.20 -12.38
CA ILE A 673 -13.16 -14.87 -11.63
C ILE A 673 -12.75 -16.34 -11.42
N PRO A 674 -12.62 -16.81 -10.17
CA PRO A 674 -12.22 -18.18 -9.89
C PRO A 674 -13.33 -19.18 -10.30
N THR A 675 -12.92 -20.37 -10.72
CA THR A 675 -13.84 -21.51 -10.82
C THR A 675 -14.27 -21.93 -9.41
N ILE A 676 -15.58 -22.10 -9.21
CA ILE A 676 -16.13 -22.55 -7.92
C ILE A 676 -15.82 -24.03 -7.68
N ASN A 677 -15.43 -24.36 -6.44
CA ASN A 677 -15.31 -25.72 -5.94
C ASN A 677 -16.40 -25.99 -4.88
N ILE A 678 -17.50 -26.66 -5.25
CA ILE A 678 -18.57 -27.05 -4.31
C ILE A 678 -18.28 -28.43 -3.74
N GLY A 679 -18.36 -28.59 -2.41
CA GLY A 679 -18.16 -29.88 -1.72
C GLY A 679 -16.72 -30.39 -1.69
N GLY A 680 -15.79 -29.71 -2.37
CA GLY A 680 -14.35 -29.98 -2.39
C GLY A 680 -13.56 -29.00 -1.52
N GLY A 681 -14.13 -28.53 -0.41
CA GLY A 681 -13.38 -27.75 0.57
C GLY A 681 -12.10 -28.52 0.90
N GLN A 682 -10.94 -27.87 0.76
CA GLN A 682 -9.72 -28.44 1.31
C GLN A 682 -9.96 -28.61 2.80
N SER A 683 -10.16 -29.86 3.24
CA SER A 683 -10.19 -30.20 4.64
C SER A 683 -8.85 -29.78 5.21
N THR A 684 -8.83 -28.70 6.00
CA THR A 684 -7.69 -28.29 6.80
C THR A 684 -7.76 -28.96 8.16
N ALA A 685 -8.19 -30.23 8.23
CA ALA A 685 -7.95 -31.03 9.42
C ALA A 685 -6.44 -30.90 9.70
N ALA A 686 -6.09 -30.20 10.78
CA ALA A 686 -4.70 -29.98 11.12
C ALA A 686 -4.02 -31.35 11.13
N ALA A 687 -2.97 -31.53 10.31
CA ALA A 687 -2.25 -32.78 10.26
C ALA A 687 -1.97 -33.22 11.70
N ALA A 688 -2.31 -34.47 12.03
CA ALA A 688 -2.11 -35.00 13.37
C ALA A 688 -0.64 -34.77 13.74
N GLY A 689 -0.41 -33.91 14.72
CA GLY A 689 0.95 -33.49 15.05
C GLY A 689 1.76 -34.65 15.63
N THR A 690 3.07 -34.62 15.40
CA THR A 690 4.00 -35.63 15.87
C THR A 690 4.38 -35.36 17.32
N PRO A 691 4.12 -36.29 18.26
CA PRO A 691 4.54 -36.13 19.64
C PRO A 691 6.06 -36.16 19.78
N TRP A 692 6.61 -35.24 20.56
CA TRP A 692 8.04 -35.21 20.91
C TRP A 692 8.24 -34.66 22.32
N ARG A 693 8.73 -35.50 23.23
CA ARG A 693 9.02 -35.14 24.64
C ARG A 693 7.87 -34.38 25.35
N GLY A 694 6.63 -34.75 25.03
CA GLY A 694 5.41 -34.15 25.58
C GLY A 694 4.96 -32.84 24.91
N ALA A 695 5.67 -32.40 23.86
CA ALA A 695 5.18 -31.44 22.90
C ALA A 695 4.53 -32.15 21.70
N VAL A 696 3.76 -31.40 20.91
CA VAL A 696 3.18 -31.83 19.64
C VAL A 696 3.71 -30.91 18.54
N LEU A 697 4.26 -31.50 17.47
CA LEU A 697 4.99 -30.82 16.42
C LEU A 697 4.30 -30.96 15.06
N ARG A 698 4.34 -29.94 14.22
CA ARG A 698 3.97 -30.03 12.79
C ARG A 698 4.63 -28.95 11.94
N GLU A 699 4.62 -29.10 10.63
CA GLU A 699 4.97 -28.03 9.70
C GLU A 699 3.94 -26.89 9.70
N LEU A 700 4.36 -25.71 9.24
CA LEU A 700 3.47 -24.56 9.02
C LEU A 700 2.51 -24.83 7.86
N GLN A 701 1.29 -24.35 8.02
CA GLN A 701 0.26 -24.33 6.99
C GLN A 701 0.19 -22.94 6.34
N GLU A 702 -0.52 -22.87 5.21
CA GLU A 702 -0.73 -21.64 4.47
C GLU A 702 -1.33 -20.55 5.38
N GLY A 703 -0.71 -19.37 5.38
CA GLY A 703 -1.14 -18.20 6.17
C GLY A 703 -0.60 -18.14 7.60
N GLU A 704 -0.06 -19.24 8.16
CA GLU A 704 0.45 -19.24 9.54
C GLU A 704 1.80 -18.54 9.72
N PHE A 705 2.55 -18.38 8.63
CA PHE A 705 3.86 -17.70 8.61
C PHE A 705 3.79 -16.27 9.17
N SER A 706 2.68 -15.56 8.95
CA SER A 706 2.41 -14.21 9.46
C SER A 706 2.29 -14.19 10.98
N ALA A 707 1.55 -15.16 11.54
CA ALA A 707 1.38 -15.29 12.99
C ALA A 707 2.73 -15.54 13.70
N ILE A 708 3.62 -16.29 13.07
CA ILE A 708 4.97 -16.61 13.57
C ILE A 708 5.99 -15.49 13.30
N GLY A 709 5.75 -14.65 12.29
CA GLY A 709 6.67 -13.59 11.86
C GLY A 709 7.83 -14.09 11.01
N VAL A 710 7.56 -15.01 10.08
CA VAL A 710 8.54 -15.58 9.15
C VAL A 710 8.05 -15.43 7.70
N PRO A 711 8.93 -15.45 6.69
CA PRO A 711 8.48 -15.41 5.29
C PRO A 711 7.71 -16.68 4.90
N ALA A 712 6.86 -16.59 3.89
CA ALA A 712 5.98 -17.69 3.46
C ALA A 712 6.72 -18.95 2.98
N ASP A 713 7.98 -18.83 2.57
CA ASP A 713 8.87 -19.93 2.20
C ASP A 713 9.76 -20.41 3.35
N ALA A 714 9.58 -19.89 4.57
CA ALA A 714 10.26 -20.41 5.74
C ALA A 714 9.99 -21.90 5.90
N ARG A 715 11.00 -22.59 6.45
CA ARG A 715 10.99 -24.02 6.73
C ARG A 715 11.42 -24.25 8.17
N GLY A 716 10.88 -25.30 8.78
CA GLY A 716 11.04 -25.55 10.21
C GLY A 716 9.86 -26.31 10.80
N VAL A 717 9.82 -26.37 12.13
CA VAL A 717 8.85 -27.15 12.89
C VAL A 717 8.14 -26.28 13.92
N LEU A 718 6.81 -26.21 13.84
CA LEU A 718 5.97 -25.50 14.79
C LEU A 718 5.59 -26.40 15.98
N VAL A 719 5.75 -25.86 17.19
CA VAL A 719 5.23 -26.44 18.42
C VAL A 719 3.79 -25.98 18.61
N VAL A 720 2.83 -26.89 18.47
CA VAL A 720 1.39 -26.56 18.55
C VAL A 720 0.77 -26.86 19.91
N ASP A 721 1.39 -27.75 20.68
CA ASP A 721 1.04 -27.99 22.08
C ASP A 721 2.29 -28.39 22.87
N VAL A 722 2.34 -28.00 24.14
CA VAL A 722 3.36 -28.47 25.10
C VAL A 722 2.87 -28.24 26.52
N SER A 723 2.61 -29.34 27.23
CA SER A 723 2.08 -29.28 28.60
C SER A 723 3.15 -28.87 29.63
N LYS A 724 2.76 -28.06 30.64
CA LYS A 724 3.66 -27.49 31.68
C LYS A 724 4.45 -28.50 32.52
N ARG A 725 4.09 -29.79 32.48
CA ARG A 725 4.72 -30.89 33.23
C ARG A 725 5.58 -31.80 32.37
N THR A 726 5.89 -31.38 31.15
CA THR A 726 6.61 -32.21 30.17
C THR A 726 8.11 -31.85 30.13
N PRO A 727 8.98 -32.81 29.76
CA PRO A 727 10.40 -32.53 29.60
C PRO A 727 10.68 -31.39 28.60
N ALA A 728 9.97 -31.33 27.47
CA ALA A 728 10.12 -30.23 26.52
C ALA A 728 9.81 -28.86 27.16
N PHE A 729 8.74 -28.75 27.94
CA PHE A 729 8.40 -27.51 28.64
C PHE A 729 9.47 -27.09 29.65
N ASN A 730 9.98 -28.04 30.44
CA ASN A 730 11.01 -27.77 31.44
C ASN A 730 12.32 -27.29 30.81
N ASP A 731 12.63 -27.79 29.61
CA ASP A 731 13.78 -27.40 28.81
C ASP A 731 13.58 -26.07 28.05
N GLY A 732 12.45 -25.38 28.27
CA GLY A 732 12.20 -24.05 27.73
C GLY A 732 11.36 -24.01 26.45
N VAL A 733 10.91 -25.14 25.92
CA VAL A 733 10.00 -25.20 24.76
C VAL A 733 8.62 -24.65 25.15
N ARG A 734 8.03 -23.84 24.27
CA ARG A 734 6.73 -23.19 24.44
C ARG A 734 5.86 -23.41 23.21
N VAL A 735 4.54 -23.31 23.40
CA VAL A 735 3.60 -23.27 22.27
C VAL A 735 3.94 -22.07 21.39
N ALA A 736 3.78 -22.23 20.07
CA ALA A 736 4.14 -21.28 19.02
C ALA A 736 5.66 -21.07 18.78
N ASP A 737 6.51 -21.86 19.42
CA ASP A 737 7.92 -21.96 19.01
C ASP A 737 8.01 -22.53 17.59
N PHE A 738 8.71 -21.82 16.70
CA PHE A 738 9.05 -22.33 15.38
C PHE A 738 10.54 -22.66 15.30
N ILE A 739 10.86 -23.95 15.38
CA ILE A 739 12.21 -24.50 15.42
C ILE A 739 12.79 -24.50 14.00
N GLN A 740 13.89 -23.77 13.80
CA GLN A 740 14.57 -23.65 12.51
C GLN A 740 15.91 -24.37 12.45
N GLY A 741 16.46 -24.78 13.60
CA GLY A 741 17.71 -25.52 13.59
C GLY A 741 18.06 -26.22 14.89
N VAL A 742 18.99 -27.17 14.76
CA VAL A 742 19.59 -27.96 15.84
C VAL A 742 21.11 -27.86 15.71
N ASN A 743 21.79 -27.41 16.76
CA ASN A 743 23.25 -27.24 16.82
C ASN A 743 23.84 -26.44 15.63
N GLY A 744 23.09 -25.43 15.15
CA GLY A 744 23.48 -24.60 14.01
C GLY A 744 23.21 -25.21 12.63
N ARG A 745 22.59 -26.40 12.56
CA ARG A 745 22.14 -27.03 11.31
C ARG A 745 20.66 -26.77 11.08
N GLU A 746 20.30 -26.41 9.85
CA GLU A 746 18.92 -26.05 9.49
C GLU A 746 17.99 -27.27 9.50
N VAL A 747 16.75 -27.01 9.89
CA VAL A 747 15.68 -28.01 9.96
C VAL A 747 14.56 -27.56 9.03
N PHE A 748 14.13 -28.47 8.15
CA PHE A 748 13.13 -28.17 7.13
C PHE A 748 11.76 -28.84 7.33
N SER A 749 11.70 -29.88 8.18
CA SER A 749 10.50 -30.67 8.44
C SER A 749 10.56 -31.32 9.83
N VAL A 750 9.44 -31.86 10.31
CA VAL A 750 9.40 -32.62 11.56
C VAL A 750 10.35 -33.81 11.51
N GLN A 751 10.39 -34.55 10.40
CA GLN A 751 11.32 -35.67 10.26
C GLN A 751 12.78 -35.18 10.29
N GLY A 752 13.10 -34.11 9.57
CA GLY A 752 14.44 -33.53 9.59
C GLY A 752 14.88 -33.08 10.99
N PHE A 753 13.95 -32.51 11.77
CA PHE A 753 14.20 -32.17 13.17
C PHE A 753 14.57 -33.41 13.99
N LEU A 754 13.77 -34.46 13.90
CA LEU A 754 14.02 -35.72 14.62
C LEU A 754 15.34 -36.37 14.20
N ASP A 755 15.67 -36.36 12.92
CA ASP A 755 16.93 -36.91 12.39
C ASP A 755 18.14 -36.15 12.95
N GLU A 756 18.07 -34.82 13.01
CA GLU A 756 19.14 -33.99 13.58
C GLU A 756 19.35 -34.24 15.08
N LEU A 757 18.28 -34.50 15.83
CA LEU A 757 18.39 -34.88 17.24
C LEU A 757 19.11 -36.21 17.44
N VAL A 758 18.95 -37.17 16.52
CA VAL A 758 19.58 -38.49 16.60
C VAL A 758 21.07 -38.43 16.22
N LYS A 759 21.46 -37.57 15.26
CA LYS A 759 22.86 -37.39 14.87
C LYS A 759 23.76 -36.92 16.02
N ASP A 760 23.18 -36.17 16.96
CA ASP A 760 23.89 -35.65 18.13
C ASP A 760 23.60 -36.45 19.42
N ALA A 761 23.14 -37.70 19.31
CA ALA A 761 22.79 -38.57 20.44
C ALA A 761 23.95 -38.92 21.39
N SER A 762 25.20 -38.51 21.08
CA SER A 762 26.36 -38.62 21.98
C SER A 762 26.46 -37.47 23.01
N GLY A 763 25.72 -36.37 22.81
CA GLY A 763 25.64 -35.26 23.76
C GLY A 763 24.40 -35.37 24.65
N ASN A 764 24.46 -34.88 25.89
CA ASN A 764 23.32 -34.83 26.82
C ASN A 764 22.34 -33.68 26.51
N SER A 765 22.72 -32.76 25.62
CA SER A 765 21.90 -31.61 25.24
C SER A 765 22.20 -31.15 23.82
N VAL A 766 21.20 -30.58 23.16
CA VAL A 766 21.33 -29.90 21.87
C VAL A 766 20.85 -28.46 21.99
N ARG A 767 21.46 -27.57 21.21
CA ARG A 767 21.04 -26.17 21.09
C ARG A 767 19.98 -26.06 20.01
N LEU A 768 18.79 -25.59 20.36
CA LEU A 768 17.75 -25.25 19.39
C LEU A 768 17.89 -23.78 18.97
N SER A 769 17.67 -23.50 17.69
CA SER A 769 17.42 -22.17 17.16
C SER A 769 15.94 -22.05 16.83
N VAL A 770 15.25 -21.09 17.45
CA VAL A 770 13.78 -21.00 17.46
C VAL A 770 13.34 -19.56 17.20
N ILE A 771 12.27 -19.39 16.44
CA ILE A 771 11.52 -18.14 16.38
C ILE A 771 10.41 -18.18 17.43
N ARG A 772 10.43 -17.24 18.36
CA ARG A 772 9.40 -17.01 19.39
C ARG A 772 9.08 -15.53 19.44
N ASP A 773 7.80 -15.18 19.46
CA ASP A 773 7.34 -13.78 19.47
C ASP A 773 7.97 -12.93 18.35
N GLN A 774 8.20 -13.56 17.19
CA GLN A 774 8.89 -13.01 16.02
C GLN A 774 10.37 -12.62 16.27
N GLN A 775 11.00 -13.19 17.30
CA GLN A 775 12.42 -13.03 17.61
C GLN A 775 13.14 -14.37 17.55
N THR A 776 14.36 -14.36 17.03
CA THR A 776 15.25 -15.52 17.10
C THR A 776 15.81 -15.65 18.50
N ILE A 777 15.60 -16.82 19.10
CA ILE A 777 16.16 -17.22 20.39
C ILE A 777 16.91 -18.53 20.23
N GLU A 778 17.96 -18.72 21.03
CA GLU A 778 18.66 -19.99 21.14
C GLU A 778 18.66 -20.46 22.59
N TYR A 779 18.37 -21.74 22.79
CA TYR A 779 18.46 -22.38 24.11
C TYR A 779 18.73 -23.87 23.99
N ASN A 780 19.28 -24.45 25.06
CA ASN A 780 19.61 -25.86 25.09
C ASN A 780 18.43 -26.69 25.60
N VAL A 781 18.14 -27.79 24.91
CA VAL A 781 17.21 -28.83 25.38
C VAL A 781 17.97 -30.12 25.64
N GLN A 782 17.56 -30.89 26.63
CA GLN A 782 18.17 -32.19 26.91
C GLN A 782 17.78 -33.19 25.81
N THR A 783 18.71 -34.03 25.38
CA THR A 783 18.42 -35.22 24.58
C THR A 783 18.03 -36.35 25.55
N LEU A 784 17.28 -37.37 25.09
CA LEU A 784 16.93 -38.51 25.97
C LEU A 784 18.21 -39.11 26.58
N PRO A 785 18.20 -39.58 27.84
CA PRO A 785 19.33 -40.33 28.37
C PRO A 785 19.54 -41.59 27.52
N ALA A 786 20.79 -41.86 27.15
CA ALA A 786 21.15 -43.10 26.46
C ALA A 786 20.54 -44.29 27.21
N VAL A 787 19.75 -45.12 26.53
CA VAL A 787 19.31 -46.40 27.08
C VAL A 787 20.57 -47.18 27.45
N PRO A 788 20.79 -47.59 28.71
CA PRO A 788 21.94 -48.41 29.04
C PRO A 788 21.81 -49.70 28.24
N ALA A 789 22.85 -50.05 27.48
CA ALA A 789 22.95 -51.36 26.86
C ALA A 789 22.64 -52.43 27.92
N ARG A 790 21.63 -53.28 27.67
CA ARG A 790 21.39 -54.45 28.49
C ARG A 790 22.70 -55.23 28.55
N ARG A 791 23.31 -55.33 29.74
CA ARG A 791 24.26 -56.39 30.01
C ARG A 791 23.48 -57.71 29.98
N GLU A 792 24.07 -58.68 29.30
CA GLU A 792 23.57 -60.04 29.05
C GLU A 792 23.00 -60.73 30.29
#